data_AF-A0A1G5BK09-F1
#
_entry.id   AF-A0A1G5BK09-F1
#
_cell.length_a   1.000
_cell.length_b   1.000
_cell.length_c   1.000
_cell.angle_alpha   90.00
_cell.angle_beta   90.00
_cell.angle_gamma   90.00
#
_symmetry.space_group_name_H-M   'P 1'
#
loop_
_entity.id
_entity.type
_entity.pdbx_description
1 polymer ?
#
loop_
_entity_poly.entity_id
_entity_poly.type
_entity_poly.pdbx_seq_one_letter_code
_entity_poly.pdbx_strand_id
1 'polypeptide(L)'
;MIYRKMWKNAWMIGLALSVFLTGCNGTKGSSAEEASNTPTESYSTISVSLDEDDVASEAFTVDENKELLKQMQTWIDEPENYSFLLDTFSTSEDICWEDALYEAVMRGYLGTPLEKMPPVNRNEYLELAEKEELKKGVFVITDEEIRAYTEAKVGTAYELTKEAAAKKENVWYRGGKDTLWYCDVSFLRTADYKYNGIPQYKFICTDVTESDGNIILKTKSYAYTNYHQAVSEIHLIKGEAGYQVLSNEIHWEEGAVKVIPSKISMFDGEVSFAVYDDEKVIDKKTKKPTGTHSFSIALIQENEVYDWIDLYEDKGNLGFIKTVDEVLAADYDLDGKTDLIVITDRVGGHDVKLYYWDEGYNSNGYYLCDFGLSRHVSYTLENPDANEVLAYLTDGHDSEGFSDYKEAFKYTARNYSGSSSSDGTLNNGRFSLIYFDEDDIPELVAGNNGYSVSVYQFKDGKVYPIISDWGYGAGGNAGYEYYERAALIENFDQDGAGSAYYDTYLKLNEETHKMETVLYYYGVNATDDDWGEPGYFKYVDGEKVEITESEYNILLSSYLMACSSNATKFLCGDMTYSELVAAIDNDNYGYTDYRDAYLADIKRYTDKNGDKARFALVYVTDEETPELLAEIPGERFSLYRMENGSSIAILEDQSYKDYGEGTLSYYPGDNLFSYTIRDENAGTEDTCYYRIYVEGRYLYGELWKYGKKGSDGVYSYTYKRDSAFTGFEPEIVDCSQEDFEKYFSWYTDGKKELCILQGDSTAEEISIKLQH
;
A
#
# COMPACT_ATOMS: atom_id res chain seq x y z
N MET A 1 32.70 -12.88 28.06
CA MET A 1 32.53 -13.83 29.20
C MET A 1 31.61 -13.28 30.30
N ILE A 2 30.60 -12.47 29.94
CA ILE A 2 29.46 -12.08 30.78
C ILE A 2 28.26 -12.13 29.83
N TYR A 3 27.75 -13.33 29.54
CA TYR A 3 26.48 -13.55 28.82
C TYR A 3 25.99 -15.02 28.90
N ARG A 4 26.45 -15.79 29.90
CA ARG A 4 26.17 -17.24 30.03
C ARG A 4 25.38 -17.61 31.29
N LYS A 5 24.77 -16.65 32.00
CA LYS A 5 24.20 -16.86 33.34
C LYS A 5 22.72 -16.58 33.54
N MET A 6 21.94 -16.24 32.49
CA MET A 6 20.50 -15.96 32.63
C MET A 6 19.56 -17.08 32.14
N TRP A 7 20.08 -18.22 31.66
CA TRP A 7 19.26 -19.27 31.04
C TRP A 7 18.91 -20.50 31.92
N LYS A 8 19.06 -20.42 33.25
CA LYS A 8 18.86 -21.58 34.14
C LYS A 8 17.73 -21.51 35.17
N ASN A 9 16.92 -20.44 35.21
CA ASN A 9 15.93 -20.25 36.28
C ASN A 9 14.45 -20.25 35.84
N ALA A 10 14.09 -20.68 34.63
CA ALA A 10 12.69 -20.74 34.18
C ALA A 10 12.07 -22.16 34.17
N TRP A 11 12.82 -23.18 34.62
CA TRP A 11 12.33 -24.55 34.76
C TRP A 11 12.19 -24.90 36.24
N MET A 12 11.12 -24.44 36.90
CA MET A 12 10.47 -25.05 38.06
C MET A 12 9.33 -24.13 38.51
N ILE A 13 8.17 -24.74 38.82
CA ILE A 13 6.85 -24.15 39.20
C ILE A 13 5.95 -23.95 37.96
N GLY A 14 4.85 -24.67 37.75
CA GLY A 14 4.14 -25.62 38.62
C GLY A 14 3.31 -26.60 37.81
N LEU A 15 3.47 -27.87 38.14
CA LEU A 15 2.70 -29.01 37.69
C LEU A 15 1.92 -29.48 38.92
N ALA A 16 0.66 -29.04 39.05
CA ALA A 16 -0.30 -29.54 40.04
C ALA A 16 -1.72 -29.04 39.73
N LEU A 17 -2.51 -29.82 39.00
CA LEU A 17 -3.69 -30.51 39.56
C LEU A 17 -4.42 -31.28 38.46
N SER A 18 -4.56 -32.57 38.68
CA SER A 18 -5.28 -33.53 37.86
C SER A 18 -6.63 -33.88 38.51
N VAL A 19 -7.63 -34.06 37.64
CA VAL A 19 -8.71 -35.08 37.69
C VAL A 19 -9.86 -34.93 38.70
N PHE A 20 -11.09 -34.88 38.16
CA PHE A 20 -12.37 -35.57 38.52
C PHE A 20 -13.52 -34.72 37.89
N LEU A 21 -14.53 -35.19 37.15
CA LEU A 21 -15.35 -36.41 37.17
C LEU A 21 -16.06 -36.61 35.80
N THR A 22 -16.30 -37.87 35.46
CA THR A 22 -17.32 -38.36 34.53
C THR A 22 -18.74 -38.18 35.09
N GLY A 23 -19.74 -37.99 34.23
CA GLY A 23 -21.17 -38.04 34.63
C GLY A 23 -22.17 -37.85 33.49
N CYS A 24 -22.91 -38.91 33.19
CA CYS A 24 -23.92 -39.06 32.14
C CYS A 24 -25.20 -38.21 32.28
N ASN A 25 -25.85 -37.96 31.13
CA ASN A 25 -27.31 -37.93 30.81
C ASN A 25 -27.53 -36.85 29.73
N GLY A 26 -28.20 -37.05 28.60
CA GLY A 26 -29.29 -37.97 28.27
C GLY A 26 -30.61 -37.21 28.28
N THR A 27 -31.02 -36.61 27.16
CA THR A 27 -32.45 -36.32 26.86
C THR A 27 -32.69 -36.04 25.38
N LYS A 28 -33.69 -36.75 24.84
CA LYS A 28 -34.41 -36.51 23.58
C LYS A 28 -35.44 -35.37 23.77
N GLY A 29 -35.82 -34.71 22.66
CA GLY A 29 -37.08 -33.96 22.52
C GLY A 29 -36.89 -32.66 21.73
N SER A 30 -37.30 -32.61 20.47
CA SER A 30 -38.56 -31.96 19.96
C SER A 30 -38.24 -30.59 19.34
N SER A 31 -38.18 -30.48 18.01
CA SER A 31 -39.28 -30.06 17.12
C SER A 31 -39.74 -28.60 17.31
N ALA A 32 -39.32 -27.73 16.40
CA ALA A 32 -39.98 -26.53 15.87
C ALA A 32 -38.98 -25.99 14.82
N GLU A 33 -39.15 -26.22 13.51
CA GLU A 33 -40.05 -25.48 12.61
C GLU A 33 -40.11 -23.98 12.95
N GLU A 34 -39.20 -23.22 12.35
CA GLU A 34 -39.50 -21.87 11.89
C GLU A 34 -38.72 -21.60 10.60
N ALA A 35 -39.49 -21.25 9.57
CA ALA A 35 -39.05 -21.05 8.20
C ALA A 35 -38.42 -19.67 8.05
N SER A 36 -37.26 -19.62 7.37
CA SER A 36 -36.72 -18.39 6.81
C SER A 36 -36.32 -18.70 5.36
N ASN A 37 -37.00 -18.01 4.45
CA ASN A 37 -36.85 -18.13 3.01
C ASN A 37 -35.53 -17.47 2.56
N THR A 38 -34.65 -18.24 1.95
CA THR A 38 -33.53 -17.71 1.15
C THR A 38 -33.72 -18.16 -0.30
N PRO A 39 -33.57 -17.28 -1.32
CA PRO A 39 -33.75 -17.66 -2.71
C PRO A 39 -32.61 -18.60 -3.14
N THR A 40 -32.96 -19.81 -3.57
CA THR A 40 -32.01 -20.72 -4.22
C THR A 40 -31.93 -20.35 -5.69
N GLU A 41 -30.83 -19.70 -6.12
CA GLU A 41 -30.50 -19.62 -7.54
C GLU A 41 -30.11 -21.02 -8.03
N SER A 42 -30.87 -21.50 -9.00
CA SER A 42 -30.66 -22.79 -9.65
C SER A 42 -29.53 -22.66 -10.67
N TYR A 43 -28.39 -23.31 -10.41
CA TYR A 43 -27.42 -23.58 -11.47
C TYR A 43 -28.03 -24.55 -12.48
N SER A 44 -28.20 -24.08 -13.72
CA SER A 44 -28.55 -24.92 -14.85
C SER A 44 -27.39 -25.86 -15.15
N THR A 45 -27.58 -27.15 -14.92
CA THR A 45 -26.68 -28.19 -15.41
C THR A 45 -26.80 -28.24 -16.94
N ILE A 46 -25.84 -27.66 -17.64
CA ILE A 46 -25.69 -27.87 -19.09
C ILE A 46 -25.21 -29.30 -19.26
N SER A 47 -26.13 -30.20 -19.62
CA SER A 47 -25.79 -31.51 -20.13
C SER A 47 -25.46 -31.36 -21.61
N VAL A 48 -24.17 -31.37 -21.93
CA VAL A 48 -23.72 -31.50 -23.32
C VAL A 48 -23.94 -32.95 -23.72
N SER A 49 -24.99 -33.20 -24.50
CA SER A 49 -25.13 -34.44 -25.26
C SER A 49 -24.16 -34.39 -26.43
N LEU A 50 -23.06 -35.13 -26.34
CA LEU A 50 -22.20 -35.39 -27.49
C LEU A 50 -22.91 -36.43 -28.37
N ASP A 51 -23.19 -36.03 -29.61
CA ASP A 51 -23.66 -36.91 -30.66
C ASP A 51 -22.61 -38.01 -30.89
N GLU A 52 -22.99 -39.26 -30.59
CA GLU A 52 -22.24 -40.45 -30.94
C GLU A 52 -22.41 -40.70 -32.44
N ASP A 53 -21.44 -40.29 -33.26
CA ASP A 53 -21.15 -40.94 -34.54
C ASP A 53 -19.68 -40.71 -34.96
N ASP A 54 -18.96 -41.83 -35.10
CA ASP A 54 -17.69 -42.06 -35.81
C ASP A 54 -16.39 -41.38 -35.34
N VAL A 55 -15.75 -41.93 -34.28
CA VAL A 55 -14.34 -42.39 -34.33
C VAL A 55 -14.18 -43.56 -33.35
N ALA A 56 -13.89 -44.76 -33.85
CA ALA A 56 -13.52 -45.89 -33.01
C ALA A 56 -12.09 -45.70 -32.47
N SER A 57 -11.94 -45.07 -31.30
CA SER A 57 -10.72 -45.21 -30.48
C SER A 57 -10.84 -46.49 -29.66
N GLU A 58 -9.80 -47.33 -29.71
CA GLU A 58 -9.72 -48.53 -28.89
C GLU A 58 -9.74 -48.13 -27.41
N ALA A 59 -10.85 -48.40 -26.74
CA ALA A 59 -10.98 -48.15 -25.31
C ALA A 59 -9.98 -49.04 -24.55
N PHE A 60 -8.89 -48.44 -24.08
CA PHE A 60 -7.91 -49.10 -23.20
C PHE A 60 -8.60 -49.71 -21.99
N THR A 61 -8.20 -50.93 -21.63
CA THR A 61 -8.71 -51.55 -20.41
C THR A 61 -8.11 -50.87 -19.17
N VAL A 62 -8.88 -50.80 -18.09
CA VAL A 62 -8.47 -50.15 -16.81
C VAL A 62 -7.15 -50.70 -16.24
N ASP A 63 -6.74 -51.91 -16.63
CA ASP A 63 -5.48 -52.52 -16.19
C ASP A 63 -4.28 -52.21 -17.12
N GLU A 64 -4.51 -51.95 -18.41
CA GLU A 64 -3.45 -51.51 -19.34
C GLU A 64 -2.97 -50.09 -19.03
N ASN A 65 -3.88 -49.17 -18.70
CA ASN A 65 -3.52 -47.81 -18.28
C ASN A 65 -2.67 -47.77 -17.01
N LYS A 66 -2.84 -48.74 -16.09
CA LYS A 66 -2.04 -48.80 -14.85
C LYS A 66 -0.58 -49.17 -15.10
N GLU A 67 -0.32 -50.09 -16.04
CA GLU A 67 1.06 -50.48 -16.35
C GLU A 67 1.78 -49.38 -17.13
N LEU A 68 1.08 -48.72 -18.07
CA LEU A 68 1.63 -47.56 -18.78
C LEU A 68 1.93 -46.40 -17.82
N LEU A 69 1.02 -46.09 -16.90
CA LEU A 69 1.22 -45.05 -15.88
C LEU A 69 2.44 -45.36 -14.99
N LYS A 70 2.61 -46.63 -14.59
CA LYS A 70 3.79 -47.06 -13.82
C LYS A 70 5.08 -46.97 -14.64
N GLN A 71 5.01 -47.31 -15.91
CA GLN A 71 6.14 -47.18 -16.83
C GLN A 71 6.55 -45.71 -16.97
N MET A 72 5.58 -44.81 -17.15
CA MET A 72 5.84 -43.37 -17.25
C MET A 72 6.32 -42.78 -15.93
N GLN A 73 5.79 -43.21 -14.79
CA GLN A 73 6.34 -42.80 -13.49
C GLN A 73 7.80 -43.24 -13.35
N THR A 74 8.15 -44.45 -13.82
CA THR A 74 9.54 -44.92 -13.80
C THR A 74 10.43 -44.03 -14.68
N TRP A 75 9.95 -43.66 -15.87
CA TRP A 75 10.66 -42.73 -16.76
C TRP A 75 10.82 -41.34 -16.13
N ILE A 76 9.77 -40.80 -15.51
CA ILE A 76 9.84 -39.54 -14.77
C ILE A 76 10.90 -39.61 -13.67
N ASP A 77 10.89 -40.68 -12.87
CA ASP A 77 11.80 -40.86 -11.73
C ASP A 77 13.28 -40.99 -12.14
N GLU A 78 13.57 -41.18 -13.43
CA GLU A 78 14.93 -41.11 -13.97
C GLU A 78 15.40 -39.64 -14.00
N PRO A 79 16.37 -39.23 -13.17
CA PRO A 79 16.63 -37.81 -12.98
C PRO A 79 17.31 -37.11 -14.18
N GLU A 80 17.69 -37.87 -15.22
CA GLU A 80 18.14 -37.35 -16.52
C GLU A 80 17.01 -36.75 -17.36
N ASN A 81 15.75 -37.01 -16.99
CA ASN A 81 14.58 -36.46 -17.69
C ASN A 81 14.10 -35.14 -17.06
N TYR A 82 14.52 -34.84 -15.83
CA TYR A 82 14.07 -33.67 -15.08
C TYR A 82 14.32 -32.34 -15.78
N SER A 83 15.42 -32.18 -16.54
CA SER A 83 15.72 -30.95 -17.27
C SER A 83 14.63 -30.53 -18.26
N PHE A 84 13.78 -31.46 -18.69
CA PHE A 84 12.70 -31.23 -19.66
C PHE A 84 11.32 -31.15 -18.99
N LEU A 85 11.26 -31.30 -17.66
CA LEU A 85 10.01 -31.20 -16.88
C LEU A 85 9.89 -29.85 -16.15
N LEU A 86 10.97 -29.07 -16.14
CA LEU A 86 11.05 -27.83 -15.36
C LEU A 86 10.46 -26.66 -16.14
N ASP A 87 10.79 -26.49 -17.42
CA ASP A 87 10.37 -25.31 -18.18
C ASP A 87 9.41 -25.66 -19.32
N THR A 88 8.53 -24.71 -19.64
CA THR A 88 7.64 -24.80 -20.81
C THR A 88 8.44 -24.68 -22.10
N PHE A 89 8.16 -25.54 -23.08
CA PHE A 89 8.66 -25.40 -24.45
C PHE A 89 7.70 -26.09 -25.44
N SER A 90 7.49 -25.47 -26.61
CA SER A 90 6.63 -26.03 -27.66
C SER A 90 7.41 -26.89 -28.66
N THR A 91 8.69 -26.57 -28.84
CA THR A 91 9.62 -27.26 -29.74
C THR A 91 11.02 -27.33 -29.12
N SER A 92 11.92 -28.15 -29.68
CA SER A 92 13.32 -28.22 -29.25
C SER A 92 14.10 -26.91 -29.41
N GLU A 93 13.61 -25.98 -30.24
CA GLU A 93 14.21 -24.66 -30.45
C GLU A 93 13.89 -23.69 -29.31
N ASP A 94 12.77 -23.91 -28.60
CA ASP A 94 12.31 -23.06 -27.49
C ASP A 94 12.97 -23.43 -26.16
N ILE A 95 13.67 -24.57 -26.09
CA ILE A 95 14.33 -25.04 -24.88
C ILE A 95 15.46 -24.06 -24.48
N CYS A 96 15.44 -23.64 -23.22
CA CYS A 96 16.57 -22.96 -22.57
C CYS A 96 17.72 -23.96 -22.36
N TRP A 97 18.47 -24.25 -23.44
CA TRP A 97 19.47 -25.31 -23.46
C TRP A 97 20.59 -25.10 -22.43
N GLU A 98 20.96 -23.86 -22.13
CA GLU A 98 21.92 -23.53 -21.10
C GLU A 98 21.50 -24.05 -19.71
N ASP A 99 20.21 -24.02 -19.38
CA ASP A 99 19.65 -24.51 -18.12
C ASP A 99 19.43 -26.03 -18.16
N ALA A 100 18.91 -26.55 -19.27
CA ALA A 100 18.71 -27.99 -19.43
C ALA A 100 20.04 -28.77 -19.38
N LEU A 101 21.08 -28.29 -20.06
CA LEU A 101 22.42 -28.87 -20.01
C LEU A 101 23.06 -28.69 -18.63
N TYR A 102 22.82 -27.56 -17.97
CA TYR A 102 23.35 -27.30 -16.62
C TYR A 102 22.78 -28.29 -15.60
N GLU A 103 21.47 -28.54 -15.63
CA GLU A 103 20.80 -29.56 -14.82
C GLU A 103 21.36 -30.97 -15.10
N ALA A 104 21.55 -31.32 -16.38
CA ALA A 104 22.14 -32.61 -16.77
C ALA A 104 23.56 -32.80 -16.22
N VAL A 105 24.38 -31.75 -16.26
CA VAL A 105 25.76 -31.77 -15.72
C VAL A 105 25.75 -31.85 -14.19
N MET A 106 24.94 -31.01 -13.54
CA MET A 106 24.84 -30.97 -12.08
C MET A 106 24.50 -32.34 -11.50
N ARG A 107 23.60 -33.07 -12.17
CA ARG A 107 23.16 -34.41 -11.77
C ARG A 107 24.11 -35.52 -12.22
N GLY A 108 25.14 -35.19 -13.00
CA GLY A 108 26.20 -36.10 -13.40
C GLY A 108 25.87 -36.98 -14.61
N TYR A 109 24.90 -36.58 -15.43
CA TYR A 109 24.51 -37.26 -16.67
C TYR A 109 25.31 -36.81 -17.88
N LEU A 110 25.83 -35.59 -17.81
CA LEU A 110 26.61 -34.99 -18.88
C LEU A 110 27.97 -34.52 -18.37
N GLY A 111 29.01 -34.85 -19.14
CA GLY A 111 30.38 -34.41 -18.88
C GLY A 111 31.16 -35.23 -17.87
N THR A 112 32.46 -34.97 -17.84
CA THR A 112 33.42 -35.63 -16.95
C THR A 112 33.89 -34.64 -15.88
N PRO A 113 33.87 -35.00 -14.58
CA PRO A 113 34.40 -34.13 -13.53
C PRO A 113 35.83 -33.69 -13.84
N LEU A 114 36.12 -32.39 -13.76
CA LEU A 114 37.42 -31.80 -14.09
C LEU A 114 38.57 -32.41 -13.27
N GLU A 115 38.29 -32.87 -12.04
CA GLU A 115 39.25 -33.60 -11.20
C GLU A 115 39.76 -34.92 -11.82
N LYS A 116 38.99 -35.52 -12.74
CA LYS A 116 39.35 -36.74 -13.47
C LYS A 116 40.04 -36.44 -14.80
N MET A 117 40.10 -35.17 -15.21
CA MET A 117 40.71 -34.76 -16.48
C MET A 117 42.21 -34.49 -16.31
N PRO A 118 42.98 -34.52 -17.41
CA PRO A 118 44.40 -34.18 -17.37
C PRO A 118 44.66 -32.76 -16.81
N PRO A 119 45.80 -32.52 -16.13
CA PRO A 119 46.10 -31.22 -15.50
C PRO A 119 46.02 -29.99 -16.44
N VAL A 120 46.21 -30.19 -17.75
CA VAL A 120 46.10 -29.10 -18.74
C VAL A 120 44.69 -28.49 -18.77
N ASN A 121 43.64 -29.31 -18.64
CA ASN A 121 42.25 -28.84 -18.63
C ASN A 121 41.96 -28.04 -17.36
N ARG A 122 42.54 -28.44 -16.24
CA ARG A 122 42.40 -27.71 -14.98
C ARG A 122 43.01 -26.32 -15.07
N ASN A 123 44.22 -26.20 -15.61
CA ASN A 123 44.87 -24.91 -15.74
C ASN A 123 44.13 -24.00 -16.72
N GLU A 124 43.65 -24.55 -17.83
CA GLU A 124 42.84 -23.82 -18.81
C GLU A 124 41.55 -23.26 -18.18
N TYR A 125 40.79 -24.06 -17.43
CA TYR A 125 39.62 -23.57 -16.71
C TYR A 125 39.95 -22.47 -15.69
N LEU A 126 41.02 -22.63 -14.91
CA LEU A 126 41.40 -21.63 -13.89
C LEU A 126 41.77 -20.28 -14.52
N GLU A 127 42.42 -20.31 -15.68
CA GLU A 127 42.71 -19.12 -16.47
C GLU A 127 41.43 -18.47 -17.01
N LEU A 128 40.53 -19.26 -17.61
CA LEU A 128 39.25 -18.77 -18.17
C LEU A 128 38.29 -18.21 -17.12
N ALA A 129 38.25 -18.81 -15.94
CA ALA A 129 37.38 -18.41 -14.84
C ALA A 129 38.01 -17.38 -13.90
N GLU A 130 39.26 -16.97 -14.17
CA GLU A 130 40.04 -16.03 -13.35
C GLU A 130 40.12 -16.48 -11.87
N LYS A 131 40.36 -17.78 -11.64
CA LYS A 131 40.41 -18.39 -10.29
C LYS A 131 41.79 -18.92 -9.96
N GLU A 132 42.24 -18.69 -8.72
CA GLU A 132 43.53 -19.21 -8.24
C GLU A 132 43.48 -20.71 -7.88
N GLU A 133 42.31 -21.21 -7.47
CA GLU A 133 42.12 -22.60 -7.07
C GLU A 133 40.84 -23.22 -7.62
N LEU A 134 40.90 -24.53 -7.83
CA LEU A 134 39.76 -25.30 -8.32
C LEU A 134 38.82 -25.61 -7.15
N LYS A 135 37.62 -25.03 -7.19
CA LYS A 135 36.50 -25.48 -6.35
C LYS A 135 35.97 -26.81 -6.88
N LYS A 136 35.49 -27.68 -5.99
CA LYS A 136 34.81 -28.92 -6.39
C LYS A 136 33.54 -28.59 -7.18
N GLY A 137 33.25 -29.37 -8.22
CA GLY A 137 32.02 -29.22 -9.01
C GLY A 137 32.21 -28.50 -10.33
N VAL A 138 33.32 -28.75 -11.03
CA VAL A 138 33.50 -28.31 -12.41
C VAL A 138 33.54 -29.55 -13.30
N PHE A 139 32.86 -29.51 -14.44
CA PHE A 139 32.77 -30.61 -15.40
C PHE A 139 33.27 -30.16 -16.77
N VAL A 140 33.88 -31.09 -17.51
CA VAL A 140 34.32 -30.91 -18.89
C VAL A 140 33.40 -31.68 -19.80
N ILE A 141 32.84 -31.01 -20.81
CA ILE A 141 31.86 -31.56 -21.74
C ILE A 141 32.31 -31.25 -23.16
N THR A 142 32.17 -32.19 -24.07
CA THR A 142 32.50 -32.01 -25.48
C THR A 142 31.27 -31.64 -26.31
N ASP A 143 31.46 -30.97 -27.45
CA ASP A 143 30.36 -30.69 -28.39
C ASP A 143 29.64 -31.97 -28.85
N GLU A 144 30.38 -33.07 -29.03
CA GLU A 144 29.79 -34.34 -29.43
C GLU A 144 28.93 -34.96 -28.30
N GLU A 145 29.35 -34.82 -27.04
CA GLU A 145 28.52 -35.24 -25.90
C GLU A 145 27.23 -34.43 -25.81
N ILE A 146 27.27 -33.12 -26.07
CA ILE A 146 26.09 -32.25 -26.11
C ILE A 146 25.16 -32.68 -27.26
N ARG A 147 25.69 -32.83 -28.48
CA ARG A 147 24.91 -33.25 -29.65
C ARG A 147 24.26 -34.61 -29.45
N ALA A 148 25.01 -35.59 -28.95
CA ALA A 148 24.48 -36.93 -28.68
C ALA A 148 23.42 -36.93 -27.58
N TYR A 149 23.61 -36.16 -26.51
CA TYR A 149 22.63 -36.04 -25.42
C TYR A 149 21.31 -35.43 -25.92
N THR A 150 21.40 -34.31 -26.64
CA THR A 150 20.23 -33.59 -27.16
C THR A 150 19.48 -34.37 -28.23
N GLU A 151 20.18 -35.00 -29.19
CA GLU A 151 19.56 -35.86 -30.20
C GLU A 151 18.85 -37.07 -29.57
N ALA A 152 19.44 -37.65 -28.51
CA ALA A 152 18.80 -38.75 -27.79
C ALA A 152 17.54 -38.31 -27.02
N LYS A 153 17.53 -37.10 -26.44
CA LYS A 153 16.46 -36.64 -25.55
C LYS A 153 15.31 -35.93 -26.24
N VAL A 154 15.56 -35.20 -27.33
CA VAL A 154 14.51 -34.42 -28.03
C VAL A 154 14.49 -34.66 -29.55
N GLY A 155 15.30 -35.58 -30.06
CA GLY A 155 15.34 -35.93 -31.48
C GLY A 155 16.12 -34.96 -32.37
N THR A 156 16.61 -33.85 -31.81
CA THR A 156 17.38 -32.82 -32.53
C THR A 156 18.71 -32.58 -31.83
N ALA A 157 19.81 -32.60 -32.58
CA ALA A 157 21.13 -32.24 -32.07
C ALA A 157 21.24 -30.72 -31.87
N TYR A 158 21.72 -30.30 -30.70
CA TYR A 158 21.98 -28.91 -30.35
C TYR A 158 23.49 -28.60 -30.33
N GLU A 159 23.86 -27.39 -30.73
CA GLU A 159 25.22 -26.86 -30.62
C GLU A 159 25.21 -25.67 -29.65
N LEU A 160 25.84 -25.84 -28.48
CA LEU A 160 26.01 -24.74 -27.52
C LEU A 160 26.93 -23.68 -28.14
N THR A 161 26.49 -22.42 -28.16
CA THR A 161 27.27 -21.29 -28.69
C THR A 161 27.87 -20.46 -27.56
N LYS A 162 28.86 -19.61 -27.87
CA LYS A 162 29.44 -18.69 -26.87
C LYS A 162 28.41 -17.66 -26.42
N GLU A 163 27.56 -17.21 -27.33
CA GLU A 163 26.50 -16.26 -27.08
C GLU A 163 25.43 -16.83 -26.15
N ALA A 164 25.00 -18.08 -26.36
CA ALA A 164 24.07 -18.76 -25.46
C ALA A 164 24.70 -19.01 -24.08
N ALA A 165 25.95 -19.48 -24.05
CA ALA A 165 26.69 -19.69 -22.80
C ALA A 165 26.88 -18.39 -22.00
N ALA A 166 27.09 -17.25 -22.67
CA ALA A 166 27.28 -15.95 -22.02
C ALA A 166 26.02 -15.44 -21.31
N LYS A 167 24.83 -15.92 -21.65
CA LYS A 167 23.58 -15.57 -20.93
C LYS A 167 23.58 -16.02 -19.46
N LYS A 168 24.39 -17.04 -19.12
CA LYS A 168 24.57 -17.54 -17.75
C LYS A 168 25.99 -17.25 -17.31
N GLU A 169 26.22 -16.00 -16.93
CA GLU A 169 27.53 -15.54 -16.46
C GLU A 169 28.09 -16.47 -15.38
N ASN A 170 29.38 -16.77 -15.47
CA ASN A 170 30.12 -17.61 -14.52
C ASN A 170 29.69 -19.08 -14.42
N VAL A 171 28.87 -19.57 -15.36
CA VAL A 171 28.47 -20.99 -15.43
C VAL A 171 29.23 -21.75 -16.51
N TRP A 172 29.23 -21.22 -17.73
CA TRP A 172 29.77 -21.91 -18.91
C TRP A 172 31.02 -21.20 -19.45
N TYR A 173 32.11 -21.94 -19.63
CA TYR A 173 33.36 -21.43 -20.19
C TYR A 173 33.80 -22.27 -21.39
N ARG A 174 34.10 -21.61 -22.51
CA ARG A 174 34.60 -22.28 -23.72
C ARG A 174 36.11 -22.44 -23.65
N GLY A 175 36.60 -23.68 -23.71
CA GLY A 175 38.02 -23.99 -23.80
C GLY A 175 38.66 -23.47 -25.08
N GLY A 176 39.98 -23.31 -25.08
CA GLY A 176 40.79 -22.92 -26.23
C GLY A 176 40.91 -24.02 -27.29
N LYS A 177 40.54 -25.26 -26.96
CA LYS A 177 40.17 -26.26 -27.97
C LYS A 177 38.71 -26.04 -28.32
N ASP A 178 38.41 -25.80 -29.61
CA ASP A 178 37.07 -25.53 -30.18
C ASP A 178 36.05 -26.69 -30.03
N THR A 179 36.19 -27.54 -29.03
CA THR A 179 35.31 -28.69 -28.75
C THR A 179 35.03 -28.89 -27.27
N LEU A 180 35.65 -28.13 -26.36
CA LEU A 180 35.53 -28.32 -24.91
C LEU A 180 34.74 -27.19 -24.25
N TRP A 181 33.78 -27.56 -23.43
CA TRP A 181 33.07 -26.69 -22.49
C TRP A 181 33.44 -27.05 -21.06
N TYR A 182 33.58 -26.04 -20.22
CA TYR A 182 33.67 -26.17 -18.78
C TYR A 182 32.37 -25.65 -18.16
N CYS A 183 31.69 -26.50 -17.42
CA CYS A 183 30.47 -26.14 -16.68
C CYS A 183 30.80 -26.09 -15.19
N ASP A 184 30.66 -24.91 -14.59
CA ASP A 184 30.91 -24.67 -13.18
C ASP A 184 29.61 -24.76 -12.36
N VAL A 185 29.40 -25.91 -11.74
CA VAL A 185 28.29 -26.16 -10.80
C VAL A 185 28.72 -25.93 -9.34
N SER A 186 29.86 -25.26 -9.10
CA SER A 186 30.40 -25.07 -7.75
C SER A 186 29.65 -24.03 -6.92
N PHE A 187 28.95 -23.08 -7.57
CA PHE A 187 28.12 -22.08 -6.90
C PHE A 187 26.97 -22.72 -6.11
N LEU A 188 26.48 -23.88 -6.54
CA LEU A 188 25.44 -24.66 -5.85
C LEU A 188 25.95 -25.45 -4.64
N ARG A 189 27.16 -25.20 -4.15
CA ARG A 189 27.60 -25.65 -2.82
C ARG A 189 27.56 -24.52 -1.78
N THR A 190 26.64 -23.59 -1.94
CA THR A 190 26.19 -22.70 -0.85
C THR A 190 25.69 -23.54 0.34
N ALA A 191 25.53 -22.89 1.50
CA ALA A 191 25.17 -23.56 2.75
C ALA A 191 23.95 -24.49 2.59
N ASP A 192 22.92 -24.09 1.83
CA ASP A 192 21.69 -24.87 1.70
C ASP A 192 21.89 -26.25 1.09
N TYR A 193 22.62 -26.37 -0.02
CA TYR A 193 22.89 -27.66 -0.66
C TYR A 193 23.90 -28.51 0.11
N LYS A 194 24.89 -27.88 0.74
CA LYS A 194 25.84 -28.58 1.62
C LYS A 194 25.12 -29.26 2.80
N TYR A 195 24.01 -28.70 3.26
CA TYR A 195 23.19 -29.25 4.35
C TYR A 195 21.97 -30.06 3.88
N ASN A 196 21.46 -29.86 2.65
CA ASN A 196 20.22 -30.46 2.15
C ASN A 196 20.38 -31.43 0.97
N GLY A 197 21.55 -31.48 0.30
CA GLY A 197 21.76 -32.25 -0.93
C GLY A 197 21.27 -31.52 -2.20
N ILE A 198 21.46 -32.15 -3.37
CA ILE A 198 20.82 -31.71 -4.62
C ILE A 198 19.31 -31.90 -4.46
N PRO A 199 18.46 -30.90 -4.77
CA PRO A 199 17.02 -31.03 -4.71
C PRO A 199 16.57 -32.25 -5.50
N GLN A 200 15.87 -33.13 -4.80
CA GLN A 200 15.14 -34.21 -5.44
C GLN A 200 13.81 -33.61 -5.87
N TYR A 201 13.73 -33.24 -7.14
CA TYR A 201 12.43 -32.95 -7.74
C TYR A 201 11.60 -34.22 -7.67
N LYS A 202 10.32 -34.05 -7.33
CA LYS A 202 9.36 -35.14 -7.31
C LYS A 202 8.24 -34.75 -8.26
N PHE A 203 8.00 -35.60 -9.25
CA PHE A 203 6.90 -35.47 -10.17
C PHE A 203 6.06 -36.75 -10.07
N ILE A 204 4.74 -36.60 -10.14
CA ILE A 204 3.82 -37.73 -10.15
C ILE A 204 3.10 -37.75 -11.49
N CYS A 205 3.18 -38.86 -12.21
CA CYS A 205 2.33 -39.10 -13.38
C CYS A 205 0.89 -39.28 -12.90
N THR A 206 0.03 -38.34 -13.27
CA THR A 206 -1.39 -38.32 -12.90
C THR A 206 -2.26 -38.93 -13.99
N ASP A 207 -1.85 -38.80 -15.24
CA ASP A 207 -2.54 -39.36 -16.39
C ASP A 207 -1.56 -39.66 -17.54
N VAL A 208 -1.94 -40.59 -18.41
CA VAL A 208 -1.17 -40.95 -19.61
C VAL A 208 -2.08 -41.46 -20.71
N THR A 209 -1.85 -40.99 -21.94
CA THR A 209 -2.46 -41.54 -23.15
C THR A 209 -1.36 -41.91 -24.16
N GLU A 210 -1.49 -43.06 -24.83
CA GLU A 210 -0.57 -43.50 -25.89
C GLU A 210 -1.37 -43.79 -27.17
N SER A 211 -0.97 -43.18 -28.30
CA SER A 211 -1.55 -43.43 -29.61
C SER A 211 -0.47 -43.35 -30.70
N ASP A 212 -0.31 -44.43 -31.47
CA ASP A 212 0.67 -44.53 -32.56
C ASP A 212 2.12 -44.17 -32.14
N GLY A 213 2.50 -44.50 -30.90
CA GLY A 213 3.81 -44.20 -30.33
C GLY A 213 3.99 -42.76 -29.83
N ASN A 214 2.98 -41.90 -30.00
CA ASN A 214 2.89 -40.61 -29.32
C ASN A 214 2.31 -40.84 -27.92
N ILE A 215 2.93 -40.24 -26.92
CA ILE A 215 2.51 -40.35 -25.52
C ILE A 215 2.28 -38.94 -25.01
N ILE A 216 1.11 -38.68 -24.44
CA ILE A 216 0.84 -37.45 -23.70
C ILE A 216 0.77 -37.84 -22.24
N LEU A 217 1.68 -37.30 -21.43
CA LEU A 217 1.64 -37.49 -19.98
C LEU A 217 1.23 -36.22 -19.27
N LYS A 218 0.37 -36.35 -18.27
CA LYS A 218 0.12 -35.30 -17.28
C LYS A 218 0.92 -35.62 -16.03
N THR A 219 1.67 -34.63 -15.55
CA THR A 219 2.45 -34.73 -14.32
C THR A 219 2.04 -33.66 -13.34
N LYS A 220 2.17 -33.94 -12.05
CA LYS A 220 2.07 -32.95 -10.99
C LYS A 220 3.42 -32.85 -10.28
N SER A 221 3.99 -31.66 -10.21
CA SER A 221 5.24 -31.42 -9.46
C SER A 221 4.98 -31.44 -7.94
N TYR A 222 6.00 -31.71 -7.13
CA TYR A 222 5.92 -31.70 -5.68
C TYR A 222 7.27 -31.29 -5.10
N ALA A 223 7.26 -30.21 -4.30
CA ALA A 223 8.37 -29.69 -3.49
C ALA A 223 9.72 -29.42 -4.22
N TYR A 224 10.42 -28.38 -3.77
CA TYR A 224 11.76 -27.95 -4.25
C TYR A 224 11.91 -27.51 -5.70
N THR A 225 10.84 -27.52 -6.48
CA THR A 225 10.75 -26.81 -7.73
C THR A 225 10.16 -25.43 -7.50
N ASN A 226 10.54 -24.42 -8.30
CA ASN A 226 9.80 -23.15 -8.41
C ASN A 226 8.36 -23.36 -9.00
N TYR A 227 7.93 -24.61 -9.17
CA TYR A 227 6.71 -25.00 -9.87
C TYR A 227 5.55 -25.41 -8.95
N HIS A 228 5.69 -25.29 -7.62
CA HIS A 228 4.59 -25.28 -6.63
C HIS A 228 3.42 -26.27 -6.82
N GLN A 229 3.63 -27.49 -7.29
CA GLN A 229 2.54 -28.42 -7.63
C GLN A 229 1.69 -28.12 -8.88
N ALA A 230 2.18 -27.26 -9.79
CA ALA A 230 1.63 -27.10 -11.13
C ALA A 230 1.52 -28.45 -11.87
N VAL A 231 0.55 -28.53 -12.78
CA VAL A 231 0.38 -29.66 -13.68
C VAL A 231 1.14 -29.38 -14.97
N SER A 232 1.87 -30.36 -15.48
CA SER A 232 2.52 -30.26 -16.77
C SER A 232 2.00 -31.31 -17.73
N GLU A 233 1.66 -30.92 -18.95
CA GLU A 233 1.35 -31.80 -20.07
C GLU A 233 2.59 -31.93 -20.96
N ILE A 234 3.12 -33.15 -21.05
CA ILE A 234 4.37 -33.43 -21.76
C ILE A 234 4.06 -34.39 -22.90
N HIS A 235 4.51 -34.02 -24.09
CA HIS A 235 4.34 -34.81 -25.29
C HIS A 235 5.65 -35.54 -25.57
N LEU A 236 5.58 -36.86 -25.66
CA LEU A 236 6.71 -37.74 -25.95
C LEU A 236 6.45 -38.54 -27.23
N ILE A 237 7.53 -38.98 -27.86
CA ILE A 237 7.49 -40.02 -28.88
C ILE A 237 8.40 -41.19 -28.50
N LYS A 238 7.89 -42.40 -28.70
CA LYS A 238 8.61 -43.64 -28.41
C LYS A 238 9.39 -44.10 -29.64
N GLY A 239 10.72 -43.98 -29.57
CA GLY A 239 11.65 -44.45 -30.60
C GLY A 239 12.38 -45.75 -30.22
N GLU A 240 13.26 -46.22 -31.11
CA GLU A 240 14.10 -47.40 -30.84
C GLU A 240 15.09 -47.18 -29.70
N ALA A 241 15.50 -45.93 -29.48
CA ALA A 241 16.48 -45.53 -28.46
C ALA A 241 15.86 -45.16 -27.11
N GLY A 242 14.52 -45.16 -26.98
CA GLY A 242 13.81 -44.71 -25.78
C GLY A 242 12.74 -43.67 -26.10
N TYR A 243 12.46 -42.80 -25.13
CA TYR A 243 11.49 -41.71 -25.26
C TYR A 243 12.21 -40.41 -25.60
N GLN A 244 11.65 -39.67 -26.56
CA GLN A 244 12.06 -38.31 -26.89
C GLN A 244 10.98 -37.33 -26.45
N VAL A 245 11.37 -36.22 -25.83
CA VAL A 245 10.47 -35.15 -25.41
C VAL A 245 10.26 -34.18 -26.57
N LEU A 246 9.00 -33.98 -26.96
CA LEU A 246 8.60 -33.10 -28.06
C LEU A 246 8.23 -31.71 -27.55
N SER A 247 7.47 -31.65 -26.46
CA SER A 247 7.03 -30.42 -25.80
C SER A 247 6.75 -30.66 -24.31
N ASN A 248 6.76 -29.58 -23.54
CA ASN A 248 6.28 -29.52 -22.16
C ASN A 248 5.45 -28.24 -22.00
N GLU A 249 4.19 -28.36 -21.60
CA GLU A 249 3.32 -27.23 -21.29
C GLU A 249 2.96 -27.26 -19.81
N ILE A 250 3.25 -26.18 -19.08
CA ILE A 250 2.90 -26.07 -17.66
C ILE A 250 1.56 -25.37 -17.54
N HIS A 251 0.57 -26.06 -16.98
CA HIS A 251 -0.75 -25.54 -16.64
C HIS A 251 -0.76 -25.19 -15.14
N TRP A 252 -0.37 -23.96 -14.85
CA TRP A 252 -0.24 -23.44 -13.49
C TRP A 252 -1.56 -23.55 -12.70
N GLU A 253 -2.65 -23.11 -13.31
CA GLU A 253 -3.98 -23.10 -12.69
C GLU A 253 -4.51 -24.51 -12.36
N GLU A 254 -4.20 -25.54 -13.15
CA GLU A 254 -4.66 -26.92 -12.92
C GLU A 254 -4.07 -27.55 -11.64
N GLY A 255 -2.89 -27.09 -11.22
CA GLY A 255 -2.19 -27.61 -10.04
C GLY A 255 -2.63 -26.98 -8.72
N ALA A 256 -3.22 -25.79 -8.80
CA ALA A 256 -3.57 -24.95 -7.67
C ALA A 256 -4.75 -25.52 -6.87
N VAL A 257 -4.75 -25.26 -5.56
CA VAL A 257 -5.88 -25.61 -4.68
C VAL A 257 -7.05 -24.63 -4.84
N LYS A 258 -6.76 -23.42 -5.34
CA LYS A 258 -7.74 -22.37 -5.63
C LYS A 258 -7.20 -21.46 -6.72
N VAL A 259 -8.05 -21.08 -7.67
CA VAL A 259 -7.72 -20.13 -8.75
C VAL A 259 -8.74 -19.01 -8.73
N ILE A 260 -8.26 -17.77 -8.76
CA ILE A 260 -9.10 -16.58 -8.63
C ILE A 260 -8.82 -15.67 -9.82
N PRO A 261 -9.70 -15.68 -10.84
CA PRO A 261 -9.58 -14.77 -11.96
C PRO A 261 -9.82 -13.34 -11.48
N SER A 262 -9.03 -12.40 -11.98
CA SER A 262 -9.07 -11.01 -11.59
C SER A 262 -8.71 -10.08 -12.75
N LYS A 263 -9.00 -8.80 -12.57
CA LYS A 263 -8.50 -7.70 -13.39
C LYS A 263 -7.79 -6.75 -12.45
N ILE A 264 -6.51 -6.52 -12.71
CA ILE A 264 -5.68 -5.65 -11.90
C ILE A 264 -5.16 -4.51 -12.77
N SER A 265 -5.06 -3.31 -12.20
CA SER A 265 -4.77 -2.09 -12.97
C SER A 265 -3.40 -2.07 -13.65
N MET A 266 -2.50 -2.97 -13.26
CA MET A 266 -1.10 -3.04 -13.71
C MET A 266 -0.94 -3.85 -15.00
N PHE A 267 -1.96 -4.61 -15.41
CA PHE A 267 -1.88 -5.57 -16.51
C PHE A 267 -3.01 -5.34 -17.53
N ASP A 268 -2.66 -5.45 -18.80
CA ASP A 268 -3.63 -5.46 -19.89
C ASP A 268 -4.27 -6.85 -19.99
N GLY A 269 -5.50 -7.02 -19.50
CA GLY A 269 -6.27 -8.25 -19.67
C GLY A 269 -6.71 -8.89 -18.36
N GLU A 270 -7.07 -10.17 -18.43
CA GLU A 270 -7.39 -10.96 -17.24
C GLU A 270 -6.13 -11.64 -16.72
N VAL A 271 -6.01 -11.64 -15.39
CA VAL A 271 -4.96 -12.36 -14.65
C VAL A 271 -5.62 -13.35 -13.72
N SER A 272 -4.85 -14.29 -13.18
CA SER A 272 -5.32 -15.24 -12.18
C SER A 272 -4.37 -15.31 -11.00
N PHE A 273 -4.93 -15.35 -9.79
CA PHE A 273 -4.21 -15.69 -8.58
C PHE A 273 -4.42 -17.18 -8.27
N ALA A 274 -3.37 -17.98 -8.46
CA ALA A 274 -3.37 -19.41 -8.21
C ALA A 274 -2.71 -19.72 -6.87
N VAL A 275 -3.49 -20.25 -5.92
CA VAL A 275 -3.03 -20.61 -4.58
C VAL A 275 -2.51 -22.04 -4.57
N TYR A 276 -1.32 -22.26 -4.04
CA TYR A 276 -0.70 -23.57 -3.91
C TYR A 276 -0.47 -23.93 -2.45
N ASP A 277 -0.71 -25.21 -2.14
CA ASP A 277 -0.33 -25.83 -0.88
C ASP A 277 1.10 -26.35 -1.00
N ASP A 278 2.03 -25.52 -0.56
CA ASP A 278 3.43 -25.85 -0.49
C ASP A 278 3.70 -26.74 0.73
N GLU A 279 3.87 -28.05 0.53
CA GLU A 279 4.39 -28.97 1.56
C GLU A 279 5.89 -28.68 1.86
N LYS A 280 6.29 -27.43 2.14
CA LYS A 280 7.70 -27.02 2.23
C LYS A 280 8.37 -27.24 3.58
N VAL A 281 7.63 -27.54 4.66
CA VAL A 281 8.31 -27.60 5.96
C VAL A 281 8.97 -28.96 6.13
N ILE A 282 10.19 -29.08 5.64
CA ILE A 282 11.06 -30.23 5.91
C ILE A 282 11.81 -29.97 7.21
N ASP A 283 11.69 -30.92 8.14
CA ASP A 283 12.42 -30.86 9.41
C ASP A 283 13.93 -30.85 9.11
N LYS A 284 14.60 -29.76 9.49
CA LYS A 284 16.03 -29.55 9.18
C LYS A 284 16.94 -30.68 9.68
N LYS A 285 16.56 -31.40 10.74
CA LYS A 285 17.34 -32.49 11.34
C LYS A 285 17.04 -33.83 10.69
N THR A 286 15.78 -34.12 10.39
CA THR A 286 15.34 -35.43 9.90
C THR A 286 15.24 -35.49 8.38
N LYS A 287 15.23 -34.33 7.70
CA LYS A 287 15.01 -34.19 6.26
C LYS A 287 13.69 -34.82 5.78
N LYS A 288 12.71 -34.90 6.68
CA LYS A 288 11.36 -35.39 6.36
C LYS A 288 10.37 -34.23 6.33
N PRO A 289 9.32 -34.31 5.50
CA PRO A 289 8.17 -33.43 5.63
C PRO A 289 7.67 -33.47 7.08
N THR A 290 7.48 -32.30 7.68
CA THR A 290 6.92 -32.17 9.03
C THR A 290 5.42 -32.45 9.05
N GLY A 291 4.77 -32.46 7.89
CA GLY A 291 3.31 -32.43 7.77
C GLY A 291 2.73 -31.03 8.02
N THR A 292 3.58 -30.01 8.07
CA THR A 292 3.19 -28.62 8.13
C THR A 292 3.14 -28.04 6.71
N HIS A 293 2.00 -27.44 6.39
CA HIS A 293 1.72 -26.77 5.12
C HIS A 293 2.26 -25.34 5.16
N SER A 294 2.76 -24.88 4.03
CA SER A 294 2.94 -23.46 3.72
C SER A 294 2.13 -23.17 2.46
N PHE A 295 1.86 -21.92 2.18
CA PHE A 295 1.07 -21.56 1.01
C PHE A 295 1.79 -20.49 0.22
N SER A 296 1.62 -20.52 -1.09
CA SER A 296 2.05 -19.47 -2.00
C SER A 296 0.92 -19.11 -2.95
N ILE A 297 1.02 -17.95 -3.56
CA ILE A 297 0.10 -17.49 -4.60
C ILE A 297 0.95 -17.10 -5.82
N ALA A 298 0.64 -17.67 -6.99
CA ALA A 298 1.20 -17.19 -8.25
C ALA A 298 0.24 -16.19 -8.89
N LEU A 299 0.79 -15.07 -9.37
CA LEU A 299 0.13 -14.20 -10.33
C LEU A 299 0.41 -14.72 -11.75
N ILE A 300 -0.64 -15.10 -12.47
CA ILE A 300 -0.55 -15.72 -13.80
C ILE A 300 -1.27 -14.85 -14.82
N GLN A 301 -0.65 -14.63 -15.97
CA GLN A 301 -1.30 -14.08 -17.17
C GLN A 301 -0.80 -14.85 -18.39
N GLU A 302 -1.70 -15.18 -19.33
CA GLU A 302 -1.36 -15.90 -20.56
C GLU A 302 -0.54 -17.19 -20.34
N ASN A 303 -0.78 -17.89 -19.22
CA ASN A 303 -0.07 -19.10 -18.78
C ASN A 303 1.41 -18.89 -18.39
N GLU A 304 1.84 -17.65 -18.19
CA GLU A 304 3.13 -17.28 -17.60
C GLU A 304 2.95 -16.79 -16.16
N VAL A 305 3.91 -17.12 -15.29
CA VAL A 305 3.93 -16.61 -13.91
C VAL A 305 4.74 -15.33 -13.85
N TYR A 306 4.11 -14.27 -13.36
CA TYR A 306 4.71 -12.93 -13.23
C TYR A 306 5.30 -12.69 -11.85
N ASP A 307 4.61 -13.16 -10.81
CA ASP A 307 5.07 -12.98 -9.42
C ASP A 307 4.69 -14.17 -8.54
N TRP A 308 5.48 -14.38 -7.50
CA TRP A 308 5.27 -15.39 -6.46
C TRP A 308 5.14 -14.72 -5.10
N ILE A 309 3.95 -14.83 -4.52
CA ILE A 309 3.64 -14.31 -3.20
C ILE A 309 3.76 -15.46 -2.21
N ASP A 310 4.87 -15.51 -1.49
CA ASP A 310 5.03 -16.42 -0.37
C ASP A 310 4.20 -15.93 0.83
N LEU A 311 3.32 -16.79 1.36
CA LEU A 311 2.58 -16.49 2.58
C LEU A 311 3.50 -16.75 3.79
N TYR A 312 4.25 -15.71 4.17
CA TYR A 312 5.18 -15.77 5.29
C TYR A 312 4.47 -15.77 6.65
N GLU A 313 4.82 -16.73 7.50
CA GLU A 313 4.60 -16.62 8.94
C GLU A 313 5.73 -15.84 9.60
N ASP A 314 5.37 -14.75 10.28
CA ASP A 314 6.34 -14.02 11.07
C ASP A 314 6.88 -14.93 12.19
N LYS A 315 8.19 -14.85 12.47
CA LYS A 315 8.95 -15.81 13.32
C LYS A 315 8.52 -15.84 14.80
N GLY A 316 7.44 -15.16 15.16
CA GLY A 316 6.89 -15.11 16.51
C GLY A 316 5.57 -15.89 16.64
N ASN A 317 5.63 -17.20 16.93
CA ASN A 317 4.55 -17.97 17.56
C ASN A 317 3.11 -17.91 16.97
N LEU A 318 2.87 -17.33 15.79
CA LEU A 318 1.52 -17.16 15.26
C LEU A 318 0.89 -18.47 14.74
N GLY A 319 1.62 -19.58 14.70
CA GLY A 319 1.08 -20.91 14.37
C GLY A 319 0.88 -21.12 12.87
N PHE A 320 0.89 -22.39 12.46
CA PHE A 320 0.94 -22.75 11.05
C PHE A 320 -0.35 -22.43 10.30
N ILE A 321 -0.25 -21.85 9.08
CA ILE A 321 -1.36 -21.71 8.13
C ILE A 321 -1.87 -23.12 7.76
N LYS A 322 -3.17 -23.32 7.87
CA LYS A 322 -3.85 -24.58 7.49
C LYS A 322 -4.49 -24.48 6.11
N THR A 323 -5.11 -23.35 5.80
CA THR A 323 -5.81 -23.08 4.55
C THR A 323 -5.72 -21.59 4.21
N VAL A 324 -5.82 -21.31 2.91
CA VAL A 324 -6.15 -19.97 2.39
C VAL A 324 -7.64 -19.98 2.08
N ASP A 325 -8.41 -19.26 2.87
CA ASP A 325 -9.87 -19.27 2.78
C ASP A 325 -10.34 -18.33 1.67
N GLU A 326 -9.77 -17.12 1.61
CA GLU A 326 -10.13 -16.05 0.67
C GLU A 326 -8.90 -15.31 0.14
N VAL A 327 -8.98 -14.87 -1.11
CA VAL A 327 -8.07 -13.87 -1.69
C VAL A 327 -8.95 -12.89 -2.45
N LEU A 328 -8.79 -11.61 -2.16
CA LEU A 328 -9.50 -10.52 -2.81
C LEU A 328 -8.47 -9.56 -3.41
N ALA A 329 -8.61 -9.27 -4.69
CA ALA A 329 -7.86 -8.24 -5.37
C ALA A 329 -8.65 -6.93 -5.31
N ALA A 330 -8.11 -5.92 -4.62
CA ALA A 330 -8.75 -4.63 -4.40
C ALA A 330 -7.68 -3.60 -4.02
N ASP A 331 -7.90 -2.35 -4.41
CA ASP A 331 -7.11 -1.19 -3.98
C ASP A 331 -7.49 -0.84 -2.53
N TYR A 332 -6.75 -1.37 -1.54
CA TYR A 332 -7.11 -1.18 -0.14
C TYR A 332 -6.47 0.06 0.46
N ASP A 333 -5.39 0.58 -0.13
CA ASP A 333 -4.71 1.79 0.33
C ASP A 333 -5.11 3.04 -0.47
N LEU A 334 -5.90 2.87 -1.52
CA LEU A 334 -6.51 3.89 -2.37
C LEU A 334 -5.47 4.68 -3.18
N ASP A 335 -4.36 4.03 -3.55
CA ASP A 335 -3.29 4.60 -4.39
C ASP A 335 -3.55 4.44 -5.91
N GLY A 336 -4.63 3.75 -6.29
CA GLY A 336 -5.03 3.45 -7.67
C GLY A 336 -4.48 2.13 -8.22
N LYS A 337 -3.71 1.39 -7.42
CA LYS A 337 -3.15 0.08 -7.76
C LYS A 337 -3.94 -1.02 -7.11
N THR A 338 -3.94 -2.20 -7.73
CA THR A 338 -4.71 -3.32 -7.18
C THR A 338 -3.86 -4.11 -6.21
N ASP A 339 -4.22 -4.03 -4.94
CA ASP A 339 -3.60 -4.77 -3.85
C ASP A 339 -4.26 -6.15 -3.62
N LEU A 340 -3.75 -6.89 -2.64
CA LEU A 340 -4.27 -8.19 -2.26
C LEU A 340 -4.57 -8.28 -0.76
N ILE A 341 -5.77 -8.76 -0.47
CA ILE A 341 -6.23 -9.16 0.85
C ILE A 341 -6.36 -10.69 0.87
N VAL A 342 -5.65 -11.35 1.77
CA VAL A 342 -5.67 -12.82 1.92
C VAL A 342 -6.16 -13.18 3.31
N ILE A 343 -7.19 -14.01 3.40
CA ILE A 343 -7.70 -14.57 4.65
C ILE A 343 -7.21 -16.01 4.77
N THR A 344 -6.62 -16.33 5.93
CA THR A 344 -6.05 -17.65 6.21
C THR A 344 -6.59 -18.23 7.51
N ASP A 345 -6.86 -19.53 7.58
CA ASP A 345 -7.07 -20.24 8.85
C ASP A 345 -5.71 -20.70 9.39
N ARG A 346 -5.49 -20.51 10.69
CA ARG A 346 -4.29 -20.96 11.40
C ARG A 346 -4.62 -21.69 12.69
N VAL A 347 -3.61 -22.24 13.32
CA VAL A 347 -3.74 -22.78 14.68
C VAL A 347 -3.94 -21.63 15.67
N GLY A 348 -5.20 -21.21 15.89
CA GLY A 348 -5.55 -20.15 16.84
C GLY A 348 -6.65 -19.19 16.40
N GLY A 349 -7.14 -19.28 15.15
CA GLY A 349 -8.17 -18.40 14.58
C GLY A 349 -7.85 -18.05 13.13
N HIS A 350 -8.56 -17.09 12.54
CA HIS A 350 -8.20 -16.52 11.23
C HIS A 350 -7.02 -15.54 11.36
N ASP A 351 -6.33 -15.30 10.25
CA ASP A 351 -5.28 -14.29 10.09
C ASP A 351 -5.41 -13.61 8.72
N VAL A 352 -5.22 -12.30 8.70
CA VAL A 352 -5.24 -11.44 7.51
C VAL A 352 -3.81 -11.21 7.03
N LYS A 353 -3.58 -11.31 5.72
CA LYS A 353 -2.36 -10.86 5.05
C LYS A 353 -2.72 -9.83 3.99
N LEU A 354 -2.03 -8.70 4.02
CA LEU A 354 -2.19 -7.59 3.10
C LEU A 354 -0.91 -7.46 2.29
N TYR A 355 -1.06 -7.35 0.98
CA TYR A 355 0.05 -7.12 0.06
C TYR A 355 -0.29 -5.97 -0.87
N TYR A 356 0.54 -4.93 -0.86
CA TYR A 356 0.41 -3.81 -1.79
C TYR A 356 1.32 -4.00 -3.00
N TRP A 357 0.98 -3.38 -4.13
CA TRP A 357 1.82 -3.42 -5.33
C TRP A 357 2.93 -2.37 -5.30
N ASP A 358 4.18 -2.81 -5.40
CA ASP A 358 5.34 -1.93 -5.58
C ASP A 358 5.92 -2.11 -6.98
N GLU A 359 6.26 -1.01 -7.66
CA GLU A 359 6.94 -1.06 -8.96
C GLU A 359 8.43 -1.41 -8.83
N GLY A 360 9.02 -1.26 -7.64
CA GLY A 360 10.42 -1.57 -7.39
C GLY A 360 11.42 -0.75 -8.19
N TYR A 361 12.69 -1.17 -8.14
CA TYR A 361 13.77 -0.63 -8.97
C TYR A 361 13.82 -1.27 -10.38
N ASN A 362 13.22 -2.45 -10.55
CA ASN A 362 13.17 -3.18 -11.81
C ASN A 362 11.75 -3.08 -12.35
N SER A 363 11.58 -2.71 -13.61
CA SER A 363 10.33 -2.28 -14.29
C SER A 363 9.12 -3.22 -14.25
N ASN A 364 9.17 -4.36 -13.57
CA ASN A 364 8.13 -5.39 -13.63
C ASN A 364 7.18 -5.40 -12.42
N GLY A 365 7.48 -4.61 -11.37
CA GLY A 365 6.71 -4.58 -10.13
C GLY A 365 6.56 -5.93 -9.42
N TYR A 366 6.09 -5.92 -8.18
CA TYR A 366 5.90 -7.10 -7.33
C TYR A 366 5.04 -6.75 -6.11
N TYR A 367 4.43 -7.78 -5.50
CA TYR A 367 3.65 -7.61 -4.28
C TYR A 367 4.53 -7.63 -3.02
N LEU A 368 4.38 -6.60 -2.19
CA LEU A 368 5.06 -6.49 -0.89
C LEU A 368 4.08 -6.67 0.26
N CYS A 369 4.45 -7.49 1.23
CA CYS A 369 3.63 -7.73 2.42
C CYS A 369 3.66 -6.53 3.37
N ASP A 370 2.50 -5.94 3.68
CA ASP A 370 2.35 -5.00 4.79
C ASP A 370 2.18 -5.77 6.10
N PHE A 371 3.30 -6.25 6.65
CA PHE A 371 3.31 -7.04 7.88
C PHE A 371 2.65 -6.34 9.07
N GLY A 372 2.87 -5.03 9.17
CA GLY A 372 2.39 -4.26 10.29
C GLY A 372 0.89 -4.06 10.24
N LEU A 373 0.34 -3.67 9.09
CA LEU A 373 -1.09 -3.47 8.91
C LEU A 373 -1.84 -4.80 8.92
N SER A 374 -1.28 -5.84 8.30
CA SER A 374 -1.81 -7.21 8.35
C SER A 374 -2.08 -7.65 9.79
N ARG A 375 -1.05 -7.50 10.65
CA ARG A 375 -1.14 -7.85 12.08
C ARG A 375 -2.19 -7.03 12.80
N HIS A 376 -2.23 -5.72 12.54
CA HIS A 376 -3.18 -4.81 13.17
C HIS A 376 -4.61 -5.17 12.85
N VAL A 377 -4.91 -5.41 11.56
CA VAL A 377 -6.23 -5.84 11.12
C VAL A 377 -6.60 -7.19 11.73
N SER A 378 -5.69 -8.18 11.72
CA SER A 378 -5.90 -9.49 12.35
C SER A 378 -6.23 -9.42 13.85
N TYR A 379 -5.75 -8.40 14.56
CA TYR A 379 -6.07 -8.20 15.98
C TYR A 379 -7.30 -7.32 16.22
N THR A 380 -7.63 -6.46 15.25
CA THR A 380 -8.75 -5.51 15.36
C THR A 380 -10.06 -6.18 14.98
N LEU A 381 -10.06 -7.01 13.94
CA LEU A 381 -11.23 -7.70 13.43
C LEU A 381 -11.22 -9.17 13.89
N GLU A 382 -12.32 -9.62 14.50
CA GLU A 382 -12.45 -11.00 14.97
C GLU A 382 -13.01 -11.91 13.87
N ASN A 383 -12.16 -12.73 13.26
CA ASN A 383 -12.48 -13.65 12.15
C ASN A 383 -13.16 -12.98 10.94
N PRO A 384 -12.54 -11.93 10.34
CA PRO A 384 -13.15 -11.22 9.23
C PRO A 384 -13.12 -12.02 7.93
N ASP A 385 -14.07 -11.74 7.04
CA ASP A 385 -13.95 -12.06 5.61
C ASP A 385 -13.17 -10.96 4.85
N ALA A 386 -12.82 -11.22 3.58
CA ALA A 386 -12.00 -10.27 2.83
C ALA A 386 -12.69 -8.92 2.54
N ASN A 387 -14.02 -8.90 2.42
CA ASN A 387 -14.78 -7.67 2.19
C ASN A 387 -14.93 -6.84 3.48
N GLU A 388 -15.06 -7.50 4.64
CA GLU A 388 -15.02 -6.83 5.94
C GLU A 388 -13.67 -6.16 6.19
N VAL A 389 -12.57 -6.83 5.81
CA VAL A 389 -11.23 -6.22 5.82
C VAL A 389 -11.16 -5.02 4.89
N LEU A 390 -11.61 -5.17 3.65
CA LEU A 390 -11.61 -4.07 2.67
C LEU A 390 -12.41 -2.86 3.19
N ALA A 391 -13.63 -3.09 3.69
CA ALA A 391 -14.48 -2.03 4.22
C ALA A 391 -13.86 -1.32 5.44
N TYR A 392 -13.19 -2.08 6.31
CA TYR A 392 -12.44 -1.51 7.43
C TYR A 392 -11.27 -0.65 6.94
N LEU A 393 -10.48 -1.19 6.00
CA LEU A 393 -9.28 -0.52 5.48
C LEU A 393 -9.60 0.76 4.74
N THR A 394 -10.67 0.75 3.93
CA THR A 394 -11.14 1.86 3.08
C THR A 394 -12.05 2.85 3.80
N ASP A 395 -12.53 2.55 4.99
CA ASP A 395 -13.52 3.37 5.72
C ASP A 395 -14.81 3.66 4.91
N GLY A 396 -15.12 2.81 3.93
CA GLY A 396 -16.24 3.00 3.01
C GLY A 396 -15.96 3.91 1.81
N HIS A 397 -14.73 4.39 1.65
CA HIS A 397 -14.27 5.02 0.40
C HIS A 397 -14.12 3.98 -0.72
N ASP A 398 -14.28 4.44 -1.95
CA ASP A 398 -14.02 3.65 -3.14
C ASP A 398 -12.91 4.29 -4.00
N SER A 399 -12.70 3.74 -5.18
CA SER A 399 -11.69 4.22 -6.13
C SER A 399 -11.96 5.62 -6.69
N GLU A 400 -13.13 6.23 -6.42
CA GLU A 400 -13.40 7.63 -6.80
C GLU A 400 -12.60 8.63 -5.93
N GLY A 401 -11.97 8.15 -4.86
CA GLY A 401 -11.02 8.90 -4.02
C GLY A 401 -11.70 9.64 -2.87
N PHE A 402 -11.05 10.72 -2.44
CA PHE A 402 -11.46 11.54 -1.31
C PHE A 402 -11.97 12.91 -1.78
N SER A 403 -12.89 13.47 -0.99
CA SER A 403 -13.47 14.78 -1.31
C SER A 403 -12.52 15.94 -0.98
N ASP A 404 -11.63 15.74 -0.01
CA ASP A 404 -10.59 16.69 0.39
C ASP A 404 -9.37 16.01 1.02
N TYR A 405 -8.27 16.78 1.16
CA TYR A 405 -7.03 16.28 1.76
C TYR A 405 -7.16 15.93 3.24
N LYS A 406 -8.12 16.54 3.95
CA LYS A 406 -8.28 16.36 5.40
C LYS A 406 -8.81 14.96 5.70
N GLU A 407 -9.81 14.55 4.94
CA GLU A 407 -10.36 13.19 4.92
C GLU A 407 -9.28 12.18 4.52
N ALA A 408 -8.61 12.45 3.40
CA ALA A 408 -7.55 11.60 2.86
C ALA A 408 -6.39 11.38 3.85
N PHE A 409 -5.90 12.43 4.50
CA PHE A 409 -4.77 12.31 5.43
C PHE A 409 -5.14 11.68 6.76
N LYS A 410 -6.35 11.90 7.27
CA LYS A 410 -6.83 11.16 8.45
C LYS A 410 -6.89 9.67 8.15
N TYR A 411 -7.40 9.32 6.98
CA TYR A 411 -7.44 7.95 6.49
C TYR A 411 -6.02 7.34 6.40
N THR A 412 -5.12 7.97 5.66
CA THR A 412 -3.74 7.49 5.47
C THR A 412 -3.02 7.37 6.81
N ALA A 413 -3.14 8.37 7.68
CA ALA A 413 -2.50 8.36 9.00
C ALA A 413 -3.09 7.29 9.94
N ARG A 414 -4.38 6.97 9.84
CA ARG A 414 -5.02 5.88 10.61
C ARG A 414 -4.41 4.54 10.23
N ASN A 415 -4.32 4.26 8.93
CA ASN A 415 -3.77 2.99 8.43
C ASN A 415 -2.27 2.89 8.78
N TYR A 416 -1.51 3.98 8.59
CA TYR A 416 -0.09 4.04 8.98
C TYR A 416 0.12 3.81 10.48
N SER A 417 -0.70 4.44 11.33
CA SER A 417 -0.64 4.29 12.80
C SER A 417 -1.06 2.90 13.26
N GLY A 418 -1.98 2.27 12.53
CA GLY A 418 -2.39 0.89 12.77
C GLY A 418 -1.26 -0.09 12.52
N SER A 419 -0.42 0.17 11.52
CA SER A 419 0.69 -0.72 11.18
C SER A 419 1.59 -0.99 12.40
N SER A 420 1.89 -2.26 12.71
CA SER A 420 2.80 -2.64 13.80
C SER A 420 4.26 -2.64 13.34
N SER A 421 5.20 -2.20 14.18
CA SER A 421 6.63 -2.37 13.89
C SER A 421 7.03 -3.85 13.89
N SER A 422 8.19 -4.13 13.29
CA SER A 422 8.77 -5.48 13.15
C SER A 422 9.01 -6.22 14.47
N ASP A 423 8.99 -5.53 15.61
CA ASP A 423 9.12 -6.10 16.96
C ASP A 423 7.77 -6.38 17.65
N GLY A 424 6.65 -6.17 16.95
CA GLY A 424 5.29 -6.41 17.45
C GLY A 424 4.80 -5.34 18.43
N THR A 425 5.50 -4.20 18.53
CA THR A 425 4.94 -3.00 19.16
C THR A 425 4.12 -2.21 18.13
N LEU A 426 3.10 -1.49 18.58
CA LEU A 426 2.36 -0.59 17.68
C LEU A 426 3.34 0.47 17.17
N ASN A 427 3.29 0.77 15.87
CA ASN A 427 4.09 1.85 15.32
C ASN A 427 3.70 3.14 16.05
N ASN A 428 4.67 3.77 16.71
CA ASN A 428 4.49 5.12 17.26
C ASN A 428 4.62 6.14 16.12
N GLY A 429 3.87 5.91 15.05
CA GLY A 429 3.89 6.72 13.83
C GLY A 429 3.81 8.19 14.22
N ARG A 430 4.77 8.95 13.69
CA ARG A 430 4.84 10.40 13.88
C ARG A 430 4.42 11.07 12.59
N PHE A 431 3.66 12.14 12.75
CA PHE A 431 3.05 12.84 11.65
C PHE A 431 3.37 14.33 11.68
N SER A 432 3.41 14.95 10.52
CA SER A 432 3.42 16.40 10.37
C SER A 432 2.68 16.79 9.09
N LEU A 433 2.16 18.02 9.04
CA LEU A 433 1.68 18.64 7.81
C LEU A 433 2.72 19.67 7.38
N ILE A 434 3.18 19.58 6.13
CA ILE A 434 4.20 20.47 5.58
C ILE A 434 3.69 21.12 4.30
N TYR A 435 4.17 22.32 3.97
CA TYR A 435 3.95 22.92 2.64
C TYR A 435 5.17 22.65 1.78
N PHE A 436 5.18 21.51 1.10
CA PHE A 436 6.33 21.04 0.33
C PHE A 436 6.39 21.69 -1.05
N ASP A 437 5.27 21.71 -1.77
CA ASP A 437 5.16 22.30 -3.11
C ASP A 437 4.52 23.72 -3.11
N GLU A 438 4.30 24.28 -4.29
CA GLU A 438 3.79 25.66 -4.42
C GLU A 438 2.32 25.82 -4.08
N ASP A 439 1.55 24.73 -3.93
CA ASP A 439 0.12 24.81 -3.68
C ASP A 439 -0.22 25.05 -2.18
N ASP A 440 -1.51 25.24 -1.90
CA ASP A 440 -2.00 25.57 -0.56
C ASP A 440 -2.53 24.35 0.19
N ILE A 441 -2.29 23.15 -0.33
CA ILE A 441 -2.61 21.88 0.32
C ILE A 441 -1.31 21.37 0.95
N PRO A 442 -1.28 21.14 2.28
CA PRO A 442 -0.09 20.56 2.87
C PRO A 442 0.10 19.11 2.41
N GLU A 443 1.31 18.60 2.47
CA GLU A 443 1.62 17.18 2.39
C GLU A 443 1.64 16.54 3.79
N LEU A 444 1.20 15.29 3.85
CA LEU A 444 1.28 14.49 5.07
C LEU A 444 2.64 13.80 5.14
N VAL A 445 3.44 14.16 6.14
CA VAL A 445 4.62 13.39 6.55
C VAL A 445 4.17 12.31 7.53
N ALA A 446 4.57 11.07 7.30
CA ALA A 446 4.37 9.96 8.23
C ALA A 446 5.67 9.15 8.37
N GLY A 447 6.11 8.85 9.58
CA GLY A 447 7.38 8.16 9.76
C GLY A 447 7.59 7.57 11.14
N ASN A 448 8.61 6.74 11.26
CA ASN A 448 9.19 6.38 12.55
C ASN A 448 10.51 7.13 12.69
N ASN A 449 10.51 8.17 13.53
CA ASN A 449 11.64 9.09 13.63
C ASN A 449 12.95 8.36 13.94
N GLY A 450 13.94 8.56 13.08
CA GLY A 450 15.27 7.92 13.14
C GLY A 450 15.34 6.54 12.48
N TYR A 451 14.28 6.12 11.77
CA TYR A 451 14.22 4.87 11.03
C TYR A 451 13.75 5.05 9.60
N SER A 452 12.58 5.68 9.40
CA SER A 452 12.03 5.89 8.07
C SER A 452 11.03 7.04 8.00
N VAL A 453 10.82 7.57 6.79
CA VAL A 453 9.85 8.61 6.49
C VAL A 453 9.13 8.33 5.17
N SER A 454 7.85 8.63 5.15
CA SER A 454 6.96 8.65 3.98
C SER A 454 6.33 10.03 3.88
N VAL A 455 6.04 10.46 2.65
CA VAL A 455 5.37 11.73 2.37
C VAL A 455 4.28 11.48 1.35
N TYR A 456 3.09 11.98 1.66
CA TYR A 456 1.90 11.79 0.85
C TYR A 456 1.39 13.15 0.36
N GLN A 457 1.23 13.27 -0.95
CA GLN A 457 0.64 14.42 -1.61
C GLN A 457 -0.84 14.14 -1.91
N PHE A 458 -1.70 15.14 -1.73
CA PHE A 458 -3.09 15.06 -2.15
C PHE A 458 -3.31 15.86 -3.43
N LYS A 459 -3.75 15.22 -4.52
CA LYS A 459 -4.05 15.88 -5.79
C LYS A 459 -5.26 15.23 -6.46
N ASP A 460 -6.15 16.05 -7.01
CA ASP A 460 -7.30 15.61 -7.81
C ASP A 460 -8.15 14.49 -7.15
N GLY A 461 -8.35 14.60 -5.83
CA GLY A 461 -9.13 13.62 -5.06
C GLY A 461 -8.35 12.38 -4.63
N LYS A 462 -7.05 12.29 -4.91
CA LYS A 462 -6.23 11.10 -4.66
C LYS A 462 -5.03 11.39 -3.78
N VAL A 463 -4.53 10.35 -3.12
CA VAL A 463 -3.30 10.39 -2.32
C VAL A 463 -2.19 9.72 -3.11
N TYR A 464 -1.06 10.40 -3.26
CA TYR A 464 0.13 9.90 -3.93
C TYR A 464 1.28 9.77 -2.93
N PRO A 465 1.87 8.58 -2.75
CA PRO A 465 3.07 8.42 -1.95
C PRO A 465 4.31 8.93 -2.71
N ILE A 466 4.58 10.23 -2.64
CA ILE A 466 5.75 10.84 -3.30
C ILE A 466 7.07 10.35 -2.69
N ILE A 467 7.03 9.98 -1.39
CA ILE A 467 8.08 9.23 -0.70
C ILE A 467 7.43 8.07 0.04
N SER A 468 7.92 6.84 -0.16
CA SER A 468 7.43 5.64 0.51
C SER A 468 8.56 4.97 1.30
N ASP A 469 8.42 4.97 2.63
CA ASP A 469 9.29 4.32 3.62
C ASP A 469 10.82 4.50 3.41
N TRP A 470 11.25 5.72 3.05
CA TRP A 470 12.68 6.02 2.89
C TRP A 470 13.41 5.91 4.24
N GLY A 471 14.34 4.97 4.31
CA GLY A 471 15.10 4.68 5.52
C GLY A 471 16.20 5.70 5.83
N TYR A 472 16.36 6.06 7.10
CA TYR A 472 17.44 6.92 7.58
C TYR A 472 17.85 6.60 9.04
N GLY A 473 18.90 7.23 9.55
CA GLY A 473 19.39 7.04 10.92
C GLY A 473 20.34 5.84 11.09
N ALA A 474 20.56 5.06 10.03
CA ALA A 474 21.55 3.99 9.94
C ALA A 474 22.41 4.16 8.69
N GLY A 475 23.61 3.59 8.69
CA GLY A 475 24.49 3.56 7.51
C GLY A 475 25.29 4.84 7.23
N GLY A 476 24.88 6.00 7.74
CA GLY A 476 25.50 7.28 7.40
C GLY A 476 24.51 8.39 7.07
N ASN A 477 23.31 7.98 6.66
CA ASN A 477 22.22 8.86 6.32
C ASN A 477 21.61 9.46 7.60
N ALA A 478 21.78 10.78 7.79
CA ALA A 478 21.28 11.49 8.95
C ALA A 478 19.77 11.78 8.89
N GLY A 479 19.16 11.60 7.71
CA GLY A 479 17.78 11.93 7.40
C GLY A 479 17.69 12.90 6.23
N TYR A 480 16.45 13.23 5.89
CA TYR A 480 16.11 14.04 4.74
C TYR A 480 15.70 15.43 5.20
N GLU A 481 16.09 16.43 4.42
CA GLU A 481 15.68 17.82 4.63
C GLU A 481 14.90 18.31 3.41
N TYR A 482 13.93 19.20 3.61
CA TYR A 482 13.15 19.78 2.53
C TYR A 482 13.18 21.29 2.56
N TYR A 483 12.96 21.87 1.38
CA TYR A 483 12.77 23.30 1.20
C TYR A 483 11.28 23.60 1.05
N GLU A 484 10.75 24.44 1.93
CA GLU A 484 9.33 24.80 1.95
C GLU A 484 8.91 25.53 0.66
N ARG A 485 7.84 25.01 0.04
CA ARG A 485 7.26 25.48 -1.22
C ARG A 485 8.19 25.43 -2.44
N ALA A 486 9.12 24.48 -2.46
CA ALA A 486 10.08 24.33 -3.56
C ALA A 486 10.03 22.94 -4.23
N ALA A 487 9.26 22.02 -3.64
CA ALA A 487 9.19 20.62 -4.03
C ALA A 487 10.57 19.96 -4.16
N LEU A 488 11.49 20.34 -3.26
CA LEU A 488 12.91 19.98 -3.29
C LEU A 488 13.33 19.36 -1.95
N ILE A 489 14.00 18.22 -2.02
CA ILE A 489 14.58 17.50 -0.89
C ILE A 489 16.09 17.46 -1.04
N GLU A 490 16.79 17.61 0.07
CA GLU A 490 18.22 17.42 0.23
C GLU A 490 18.44 16.15 1.08
N ASN A 491 19.32 15.28 0.61
CA ASN A 491 19.76 14.09 1.32
C ASN A 491 21.27 14.11 1.45
N PHE A 492 21.74 14.25 2.68
CA PHE A 492 23.15 14.18 3.01
C PHE A 492 23.49 12.82 3.66
N ASP A 493 24.38 12.07 3.00
CA ASP A 493 24.78 10.72 3.41
C ASP A 493 26.30 10.60 3.53
N GLN A 494 26.76 9.65 4.35
CA GLN A 494 28.17 9.41 4.65
C GLN A 494 28.51 7.93 4.79
N ASP A 495 29.30 7.40 3.87
CA ASP A 495 29.79 6.02 3.96
C ASP A 495 31.15 5.91 4.66
N GLY A 496 31.40 4.72 5.21
CA GLY A 496 32.68 4.38 5.82
C GLY A 496 33.05 5.29 7.01
N ALA A 497 32.05 5.68 7.82
CA ALA A 497 32.21 6.65 8.90
C ALA A 497 32.71 8.04 8.43
N GLY A 498 32.18 8.51 7.29
CA GLY A 498 32.53 9.80 6.68
C GLY A 498 33.77 9.75 5.78
N SER A 499 34.22 8.55 5.39
CA SER A 499 35.31 8.36 4.42
C SER A 499 34.89 8.83 3.03
N ALA A 500 33.63 8.62 2.70
CA ALA A 500 32.94 9.16 1.54
C ALA A 500 31.66 9.87 2.00
N TYR A 501 31.22 10.89 1.27
CA TYR A 501 30.00 11.62 1.56
C TYR A 501 29.31 12.07 0.29
N TYR A 502 27.99 12.20 0.40
CA TYR A 502 27.07 12.39 -0.70
C TYR A 502 26.13 13.52 -0.33
N ASP A 503 25.86 14.41 -1.27
CA ASP A 503 24.79 15.38 -1.16
C ASP A 503 23.91 15.25 -2.40
N THR A 504 22.66 14.82 -2.20
CA THR A 504 21.72 14.50 -3.28
C THR A 504 20.51 15.39 -3.17
N TYR A 505 20.17 16.07 -4.27
CA TYR A 505 18.96 16.87 -4.36
C TYR A 505 17.94 16.15 -5.23
N LEU A 506 16.74 15.98 -4.69
CA LEU A 506 15.62 15.33 -5.35
C LEU A 506 14.49 16.34 -5.52
N LYS A 507 13.88 16.37 -6.71
CA LYS A 507 12.74 17.24 -7.02
C LYS A 507 11.50 16.41 -7.32
N LEU A 508 10.34 16.88 -6.89
CA LEU A 508 9.07 16.27 -7.26
C LEU A 508 8.84 16.42 -8.77
N ASN A 509 8.53 15.31 -9.44
CA ASN A 509 7.92 15.31 -10.75
C ASN A 509 6.40 15.31 -10.57
N GLU A 510 5.76 16.43 -10.87
CA GLU A 510 4.31 16.61 -10.72
C GLU A 510 3.48 15.72 -11.65
N GLU A 511 4.01 15.31 -12.80
CA GLU A 511 3.28 14.44 -13.74
C GLU A 511 3.23 13.00 -13.24
N THR A 512 4.30 12.55 -12.57
CA THR A 512 4.43 11.15 -12.10
C THR A 512 4.18 11.00 -10.61
N HIS A 513 4.10 12.11 -9.86
CA HIS A 513 4.04 12.15 -8.40
C HIS A 513 5.16 11.35 -7.72
N LYS A 514 6.39 11.46 -8.25
CA LYS A 514 7.58 10.78 -7.73
C LYS A 514 8.74 11.75 -7.53
N MET A 515 9.59 11.47 -6.54
CA MET A 515 10.84 12.21 -6.35
C MET A 515 11.90 11.72 -7.34
N GLU A 516 12.52 12.66 -8.06
CA GLU A 516 13.59 12.39 -9.02
C GLU A 516 14.88 13.08 -8.59
N THR A 517 16.00 12.36 -8.61
CA THR A 517 17.31 12.97 -8.40
C THR A 517 17.59 13.96 -9.51
N VAL A 518 17.91 15.21 -9.16
CA VAL A 518 18.25 16.27 -10.12
C VAL A 518 19.71 16.68 -10.05
N LEU A 519 20.30 16.67 -8.85
CA LEU A 519 21.70 16.97 -8.60
C LEU A 519 22.29 16.00 -7.59
N TYR A 520 23.58 15.73 -7.75
CA TYR A 520 24.31 14.83 -6.89
C TYR A 520 25.77 15.29 -6.80
N TYR A 521 26.27 15.44 -5.59
CA TYR A 521 27.66 15.69 -5.29
C TYR A 521 28.27 14.50 -4.56
N TYR A 522 29.48 14.13 -4.98
CA TYR A 522 30.27 13.08 -4.34
C TYR A 522 31.60 13.62 -3.83
N GLY A 523 31.85 13.41 -2.54
CA GLY A 523 33.09 13.81 -1.86
C GLY A 523 33.79 12.63 -1.19
N VAL A 524 35.11 12.70 -1.11
CA VAL A 524 35.94 11.69 -0.44
C VAL A 524 36.88 12.39 0.55
N ASN A 525 36.85 11.95 1.81
CA ASN A 525 37.77 12.40 2.86
C ASN A 525 38.93 11.41 3.08
N ALA A 526 38.75 10.15 2.68
CA ALA A 526 39.79 9.13 2.79
C ALA A 526 40.89 9.31 1.73
N THR A 527 42.11 8.87 2.06
CA THR A 527 43.27 8.92 1.15
C THR A 527 43.48 7.62 0.38
N ASP A 528 42.60 6.63 0.58
CA ASP A 528 42.72 5.30 -0.02
C ASP A 528 41.85 5.23 -1.29
N ASP A 529 42.38 4.64 -2.36
CA ASP A 529 41.81 4.61 -3.71
C ASP A 529 40.47 3.83 -3.82
N ASP A 530 40.03 3.16 -2.76
CA ASP A 530 38.84 2.30 -2.73
C ASP A 530 37.50 3.07 -2.83
N TRP A 531 37.53 4.40 -2.67
CA TRP A 531 36.34 5.25 -2.67
C TRP A 531 36.18 6.07 -3.96
N GLY A 532 37.06 5.92 -4.95
CA GLY A 532 36.96 6.68 -6.21
C GLY A 532 37.21 8.19 -6.04
N GLU A 533 36.86 8.97 -7.06
CA GLU A 533 37.20 10.39 -7.16
C GLU A 533 35.98 11.29 -6.89
N PRO A 534 36.15 12.44 -6.20
CA PRO A 534 35.08 13.38 -5.98
C PRO A 534 34.60 14.02 -7.29
N GLY A 535 33.32 14.37 -7.36
CA GLY A 535 32.73 14.93 -8.57
C GLY A 535 31.36 15.56 -8.36
N TYR A 536 30.95 16.37 -9.34
CA TYR A 536 29.63 17.02 -9.37
C TYR A 536 28.85 16.46 -10.54
N PHE A 537 27.57 16.14 -10.30
CA PHE A 537 26.75 15.47 -11.29
C PHE A 537 25.35 16.08 -11.32
N LYS A 538 24.74 15.99 -12.49
CA LYS A 538 23.30 16.19 -12.70
C LYS A 538 22.70 14.95 -13.32
N TYR A 539 21.38 14.83 -13.22
CA TYR A 539 20.65 13.79 -13.94
C TYR A 539 19.89 14.41 -15.12
N VAL A 540 19.93 13.73 -16.26
CA VAL A 540 19.17 14.07 -17.47
C VAL A 540 18.56 12.78 -17.98
N ASP A 541 17.24 12.70 -18.03
CA ASP A 541 16.50 11.51 -18.48
C ASP A 541 16.93 10.23 -17.73
N GLY A 542 17.18 10.34 -16.42
CA GLY A 542 17.64 9.23 -15.56
C GLY A 542 19.13 8.91 -15.66
N GLU A 543 19.88 9.54 -16.58
CA GLU A 543 21.32 9.32 -16.72
C GLU A 543 22.15 10.34 -15.94
N LYS A 544 23.15 9.83 -15.21
CA LYS A 544 24.10 10.64 -14.45
C LYS A 544 25.16 11.26 -15.37
N VAL A 545 25.24 12.59 -15.39
CA VAL A 545 26.17 13.38 -16.21
C VAL A 545 27.08 14.21 -15.30
N GLU A 546 28.39 14.05 -15.44
CA GLU A 546 29.39 14.86 -14.73
C GLU A 546 29.39 16.31 -15.25
N ILE A 547 29.46 17.27 -14.33
CA ILE A 547 29.46 18.71 -14.59
C ILE A 547 30.52 19.40 -13.75
N THR A 548 30.80 20.67 -14.06
CA THR A 548 31.71 21.48 -13.22
C THR A 548 31.01 21.94 -11.93
N GLU A 549 31.79 22.21 -10.88
CA GLU A 549 31.30 22.83 -9.64
C GLU A 549 30.53 24.14 -9.90
N SER A 550 31.00 24.95 -10.86
CA SER A 550 30.32 26.20 -11.21
C SER A 550 28.95 25.95 -11.83
N GLU A 551 28.80 24.95 -12.69
CA GLU A 551 27.51 24.58 -13.27
C GLU A 551 26.58 24.00 -12.21
N TYR A 552 27.11 23.15 -11.32
CA TYR A 552 26.38 22.60 -10.18
C TYR A 552 25.81 23.71 -9.30
N ASN A 553 26.64 24.67 -8.88
CA ASN A 553 26.22 25.77 -8.02
C ASN A 553 25.19 26.69 -8.71
N ILE A 554 25.29 26.89 -10.04
CA ILE A 554 24.29 27.64 -10.82
C ILE A 554 22.94 26.89 -10.83
N LEU A 555 22.96 25.58 -11.08
CA LEU A 555 21.75 24.75 -11.09
C LEU A 555 21.10 24.69 -9.71
N LEU A 556 21.88 24.41 -8.67
CA LEU A 556 21.39 24.40 -7.29
C LEU A 556 20.76 25.75 -6.93
N SER A 557 21.47 26.86 -7.22
CA SER A 557 20.91 28.20 -7.00
C SER A 557 19.61 28.42 -7.77
N SER A 558 19.47 27.85 -8.97
CA SER A 558 18.23 27.96 -9.76
C SER A 558 17.06 27.20 -9.16
N TYR A 559 17.30 26.05 -8.52
CA TYR A 559 16.28 25.33 -7.77
C TYR A 559 15.89 26.09 -6.49
N LEU A 560 16.89 26.66 -5.81
CA LEU A 560 16.68 27.40 -4.57
C LEU A 560 16.03 28.78 -4.77
N MET A 561 16.07 29.37 -5.97
CA MET A 561 15.40 30.64 -6.26
C MET A 561 13.87 30.57 -6.12
N ALA A 562 13.28 29.37 -6.21
CA ALA A 562 11.86 29.16 -6.01
C ALA A 562 11.47 29.07 -4.52
N CYS A 563 12.45 28.89 -3.62
CA CYS A 563 12.17 28.69 -2.20
C CYS A 563 11.66 29.98 -1.53
N SER A 564 10.61 29.83 -0.71
CA SER A 564 10.12 30.90 0.17
C SER A 564 11.12 31.28 1.28
N SER A 565 12.05 30.37 1.59
CA SER A 565 13.12 30.50 2.58
C SER A 565 14.34 29.68 2.15
N ASN A 566 15.55 30.20 2.40
CA ASN A 566 16.80 29.45 2.17
C ASN A 566 17.13 28.46 3.30
N ALA A 567 16.28 28.36 4.32
CA ALA A 567 16.47 27.42 5.42
C ALA A 567 15.75 26.11 5.12
N THR A 568 16.49 25.01 5.20
CA THR A 568 15.92 23.67 5.17
C THR A 568 15.18 23.35 6.46
N LYS A 569 14.22 22.43 6.36
CA LYS A 569 13.50 21.84 7.49
C LYS A 569 13.69 20.33 7.44
N PHE A 570 13.90 19.71 8.60
CA PHE A 570 14.04 18.26 8.67
C PHE A 570 12.70 17.58 8.37
N LEU A 571 12.73 16.58 7.50
CA LEU A 571 11.54 15.85 7.05
C LEU A 571 11.24 14.72 8.05
N CYS A 572 10.49 15.04 9.09
CA CYS A 572 10.05 14.08 10.10
C CYS A 572 8.70 14.46 10.68
N GLY A 573 8.03 13.49 11.31
CA GLY A 573 6.81 13.74 12.06
C GLY A 573 7.09 14.23 13.49
N ASP A 574 6.23 15.07 14.03
CA ASP A 574 6.30 15.54 15.43
C ASP A 574 5.00 15.32 16.23
N MET A 575 3.88 15.08 15.54
CA MET A 575 2.58 14.78 16.12
C MET A 575 2.33 13.27 16.26
N THR A 576 1.58 12.88 17.29
CA THR A 576 0.85 11.60 17.31
C THR A 576 -0.33 11.63 16.34
N TYR A 577 -0.92 10.48 16.04
CA TYR A 577 -2.16 10.40 15.26
C TYR A 577 -3.28 11.30 15.81
N SER A 578 -3.54 11.27 17.13
CA SER A 578 -4.59 12.09 17.73
C SER A 578 -4.30 13.59 17.64
N GLU A 579 -3.03 13.99 17.75
CA GLU A 579 -2.59 15.37 17.56
C GLU A 579 -2.71 15.81 16.09
N LEU A 580 -2.38 14.94 15.13
CA LEU A 580 -2.59 15.20 13.71
C LEU A 580 -4.08 15.38 13.40
N VAL A 581 -4.94 14.48 13.86
CA VAL A 581 -6.39 14.60 13.64
C VAL A 581 -6.90 15.92 14.20
N ALA A 582 -6.50 16.27 15.43
CA ALA A 582 -6.84 17.55 16.03
C ALA A 582 -6.25 18.73 15.25
N ALA A 583 -5.04 18.63 14.71
CA ALA A 583 -4.45 19.65 13.88
C ALA A 583 -5.25 19.84 12.58
N ILE A 584 -5.61 18.76 11.87
CA ILE A 584 -6.42 18.80 10.64
C ILE A 584 -7.82 19.39 10.90
N ASP A 585 -8.45 19.01 12.02
CA ASP A 585 -9.76 19.54 12.44
C ASP A 585 -9.71 21.03 12.78
N ASN A 586 -8.61 21.47 13.40
CA ASN A 586 -8.38 22.88 13.73
C ASN A 586 -7.65 23.67 12.63
N ASP A 587 -7.22 23.02 11.55
CA ASP A 587 -6.39 23.62 10.52
C ASP A 587 -7.22 24.64 9.74
N ASN A 588 -6.95 25.92 10.04
CA ASN A 588 -7.34 27.06 9.23
C ASN A 588 -6.49 27.14 7.95
N TYR A 589 -6.30 26.02 7.25
CA TYR A 589 -5.68 25.92 5.92
C TYR A 589 -4.31 26.62 5.78
N GLY A 590 -3.43 26.50 6.79
CA GLY A 590 -2.08 27.09 6.73
C GLY A 590 -1.98 28.61 6.71
N TYR A 591 -3.10 29.33 6.86
CA TYR A 591 -3.07 30.78 6.88
C TYR A 591 -2.47 31.28 8.19
N THR A 592 -1.35 32.00 8.06
CA THR A 592 -0.69 32.67 9.18
C THR A 592 -1.39 33.98 9.58
N ASP A 593 -2.27 34.50 8.71
CA ASP A 593 -3.12 35.67 8.93
C ASP A 593 -4.61 35.28 8.82
N TYR A 594 -5.40 35.64 9.84
CA TYR A 594 -6.84 35.42 9.91
C TYR A 594 -7.59 36.10 8.76
N ARG A 595 -7.04 37.20 8.21
CA ARG A 595 -7.62 37.91 7.09
C ARG A 595 -7.57 37.06 5.83
N ASP A 596 -6.49 36.33 5.61
CA ASP A 596 -6.33 35.46 4.45
C ASP A 596 -7.19 34.21 4.58
N ALA A 597 -7.28 33.62 5.78
CA ALA A 597 -8.22 32.54 6.07
C ALA A 597 -9.68 32.96 5.80
N TYR A 598 -10.07 34.14 6.28
CA TYR A 598 -11.40 34.69 6.09
C TYR A 598 -11.70 34.98 4.61
N LEU A 599 -10.74 35.56 3.87
CA LEU A 599 -10.92 35.85 2.45
C LEU A 599 -10.98 34.57 1.60
N ALA A 600 -10.20 33.55 1.95
CA ALA A 600 -10.26 32.23 1.31
C ALA A 600 -11.62 31.55 1.55
N ASP A 601 -12.14 31.62 2.77
CA ASP A 601 -13.48 31.11 3.11
C ASP A 601 -14.59 31.85 2.35
N ILE A 602 -14.52 33.18 2.29
CA ILE A 602 -15.44 33.98 1.47
C ILE A 602 -15.38 33.52 0.02
N LYS A 603 -14.18 33.40 -0.54
CA LYS A 603 -13.98 33.04 -1.94
C LYS A 603 -14.57 31.66 -2.22
N ARG A 604 -14.24 30.66 -1.43
CA ARG A 604 -14.76 29.29 -1.56
C ARG A 604 -16.28 29.22 -1.43
N TYR A 605 -16.85 29.93 -0.45
CA TYR A 605 -18.30 29.98 -0.29
C TYR A 605 -18.98 30.69 -1.47
N THR A 606 -18.36 31.73 -2.00
CA THR A 606 -18.82 32.44 -3.20
C THR A 606 -18.71 31.56 -4.45
N ASP A 607 -17.61 30.81 -4.61
CA ASP A 607 -17.41 29.89 -5.72
C ASP A 607 -18.47 28.76 -5.71
N LYS A 608 -18.83 28.26 -4.51
CA LYS A 608 -19.86 27.23 -4.33
C LYS A 608 -21.29 27.74 -4.50
N ASN A 609 -21.58 28.98 -4.05
CA ASN A 609 -22.96 29.47 -3.92
C ASN A 609 -23.32 30.65 -4.86
N GLY A 610 -22.36 31.16 -5.63
CA GLY A 610 -22.52 32.29 -6.55
C GLY A 610 -23.04 33.57 -5.87
N ASP A 611 -23.87 34.33 -6.60
CA ASP A 611 -24.44 35.63 -6.18
C ASP A 611 -25.34 35.58 -4.91
N LYS A 612 -25.61 34.37 -4.39
CA LYS A 612 -26.40 34.14 -3.17
C LYS A 612 -25.59 34.21 -1.90
N ALA A 613 -24.26 34.27 -1.99
CA ALA A 613 -23.42 34.42 -0.82
C ALA A 613 -23.72 35.74 -0.08
N ARG A 614 -23.86 35.67 1.24
CA ARG A 614 -24.05 36.82 2.14
C ARG A 614 -23.12 36.66 3.32
N PHE A 615 -22.42 37.72 3.70
CA PHE A 615 -21.41 37.70 4.77
C PHE A 615 -21.64 38.86 5.73
N ALA A 616 -21.34 38.66 7.01
CA ALA A 616 -21.31 39.73 8.00
C ALA A 616 -20.00 39.66 8.78
N LEU A 617 -19.13 40.66 8.58
CA LEU A 617 -17.93 40.84 9.39
C LEU A 617 -18.27 41.75 10.57
N VAL A 618 -18.09 41.26 11.79
CA VAL A 618 -18.27 42.07 13.00
C VAL A 618 -16.91 42.37 13.58
N TYR A 619 -16.46 43.61 13.40
CA TYR A 619 -15.14 44.07 13.82
C TYR A 619 -15.22 44.62 15.25
N VAL A 620 -14.47 44.04 16.18
CA VAL A 620 -14.16 44.64 17.48
C VAL A 620 -12.65 44.49 17.70
N THR A 621 -11.95 45.62 17.55
CA THR A 621 -10.48 45.88 17.59
C THR A 621 -9.75 45.24 18.79
N ASP A 622 -8.45 44.90 18.81
CA ASP A 622 -7.33 44.78 17.85
C ASP A 622 -6.32 43.77 18.46
N GLU A 623 -5.62 43.01 17.62
CA GLU A 623 -4.45 42.11 17.86
C GLU A 623 -4.66 40.66 18.34
N GLU A 624 -3.66 39.83 17.99
CA GLU A 624 -3.76 38.53 17.29
C GLU A 624 -3.74 37.28 18.20
N THR A 625 -4.77 36.43 18.08
CA THR A 625 -4.73 34.95 17.91
C THR A 625 -6.13 34.33 18.17
N PRO A 626 -6.69 33.54 17.24
CA PRO A 626 -8.03 32.94 17.40
C PRO A 626 -8.03 31.53 18.01
N GLU A 627 -9.07 31.22 18.79
CA GLU A 627 -9.46 29.91 19.32
C GLU A 627 -10.86 29.56 18.76
N LEU A 628 -11.00 28.44 18.05
CA LEU A 628 -12.30 27.95 17.56
C LEU A 628 -13.17 27.53 18.76
N LEU A 629 -14.34 28.15 18.94
CA LEU A 629 -15.17 27.87 20.13
C LEU A 629 -16.23 26.81 19.92
N ALA A 630 -16.79 26.75 18.72
CA ALA A 630 -17.86 25.85 18.40
C ALA A 630 -17.97 25.68 16.90
N GLU A 631 -18.07 24.41 16.50
CA GLU A 631 -18.62 23.98 15.23
C GLU A 631 -19.85 23.13 15.57
N ILE A 632 -20.99 23.37 14.91
CA ILE A 632 -22.14 22.48 15.00
C ILE A 632 -22.11 21.57 13.76
N PRO A 633 -21.86 20.27 13.91
CA PRO A 633 -21.86 19.36 12.78
C PRO A 633 -23.26 19.30 12.15
N GLY A 634 -23.32 19.58 10.84
CA GLY A 634 -24.50 19.34 10.00
C GLY A 634 -25.21 20.59 9.45
N GLU A 635 -25.04 21.78 10.03
CA GLU A 635 -25.76 22.99 9.62
C GLU A 635 -24.92 24.24 10.03
N ARG A 636 -24.23 24.91 9.08
CA ARG A 636 -23.00 25.64 9.42
C ARG A 636 -23.20 27.05 9.98
N PHE A 637 -22.71 27.21 11.20
CA PHE A 637 -22.36 28.46 11.84
C PHE A 637 -20.98 28.29 12.45
N SER A 638 -20.03 29.20 12.16
CA SER A 638 -18.69 29.15 12.74
C SER A 638 -18.45 30.40 13.59
N LEU A 639 -18.08 30.17 14.86
CA LEU A 639 -17.80 31.22 15.82
C LEU A 639 -16.40 31.06 16.41
N TYR A 640 -15.58 32.07 16.21
CA TYR A 640 -14.21 32.11 16.71
C TYR A 640 -14.16 33.03 17.93
N ARG A 641 -13.48 32.63 19.01
CA ARG A 641 -13.01 33.57 20.05
C ARG A 641 -11.63 34.02 19.70
N MET A 642 -11.22 35.15 20.26
CA MET A 642 -9.81 35.42 20.49
C MET A 642 -9.56 35.47 22.00
N GLU A 643 -8.34 35.16 22.47
CA GLU A 643 -7.96 35.14 23.90
C GLU A 643 -8.37 36.44 24.65
N ASN A 644 -8.56 37.54 23.90
CA ASN A 644 -8.79 38.88 24.42
C ASN A 644 -10.26 39.38 24.31
N GLY A 645 -11.20 38.51 23.92
CA GLY A 645 -12.64 38.80 23.98
C GLY A 645 -13.30 39.25 22.68
N SER A 646 -12.61 39.18 21.54
CA SER A 646 -13.22 39.39 20.21
C SER A 646 -13.89 38.12 19.69
N SER A 647 -14.90 38.24 18.81
CA SER A 647 -15.54 37.09 18.17
C SER A 647 -15.92 37.35 16.71
N ILE A 648 -15.69 36.36 15.84
CA ILE A 648 -16.11 36.37 14.42
C ILE A 648 -17.27 35.38 14.28
N ALA A 649 -18.37 35.80 13.64
CA ALA A 649 -19.53 34.96 13.35
C ALA A 649 -19.76 34.85 11.84
N ILE A 650 -19.70 33.64 11.29
CA ILE A 650 -20.06 33.35 9.89
C ILE A 650 -21.41 32.62 9.90
N LEU A 651 -22.41 33.20 9.24
CA LEU A 651 -23.75 32.62 9.09
C LEU A 651 -23.87 31.99 7.69
N GLU A 652 -23.95 30.66 7.60
CA GLU A 652 -24.35 29.97 6.37
C GLU A 652 -25.89 30.00 6.28
N ASP A 653 -26.43 30.44 5.14
CA ASP A 653 -27.88 30.60 4.95
C ASP A 653 -28.49 29.26 4.50
N GLN A 654 -29.48 28.75 5.25
CA GLN A 654 -30.25 27.58 4.83
C GLN A 654 -31.09 27.91 3.60
N SER A 655 -31.33 26.91 2.75
CA SER A 655 -32.23 27.02 1.61
C SER A 655 -33.69 27.23 2.05
N TYR A 656 -34.11 28.49 2.22
CA TYR A 656 -35.51 28.84 2.36
C TYR A 656 -36.07 29.22 0.99
N LYS A 657 -36.64 28.25 0.27
CA LYS A 657 -37.26 28.49 -1.05
C LYS A 657 -38.50 29.41 -1.02
N ASP A 658 -39.04 29.70 0.16
CA ASP A 658 -40.33 30.39 0.33
C ASP A 658 -40.25 31.76 1.03
N TYR A 659 -39.06 32.21 1.45
CA TYR A 659 -38.89 33.50 2.15
C TYR A 659 -38.02 34.46 1.31
N GLY A 660 -38.49 35.70 1.14
CA GLY A 660 -37.85 36.72 0.30
C GLY A 660 -36.64 37.40 0.95
N GLU A 661 -36.12 38.45 0.31
CA GLU A 661 -34.92 39.20 0.73
C GLU A 661 -34.94 39.56 2.23
N GLY A 662 -34.04 38.97 3.01
CA GLY A 662 -33.85 39.29 4.42
C GLY A 662 -32.91 40.48 4.63
N THR A 663 -33.07 41.20 5.74
CA THR A 663 -32.13 42.25 6.18
C THR A 663 -31.50 41.89 7.51
N LEU A 664 -30.16 41.87 7.54
CA LEU A 664 -29.37 41.73 8.76
C LEU A 664 -28.91 43.11 9.23
N SER A 665 -29.04 43.41 10.51
CA SER A 665 -28.54 44.64 11.13
C SER A 665 -27.82 44.31 12.44
N TYR A 666 -26.72 45.01 12.70
CA TYR A 666 -25.93 44.88 13.92
C TYR A 666 -25.97 46.16 14.74
N TYR A 667 -26.12 46.02 16.06
CA TYR A 667 -26.19 47.12 17.02
C TYR A 667 -24.97 47.01 17.98
N PRO A 668 -23.86 47.73 17.70
CA PRO A 668 -22.58 47.52 18.36
C PRO A 668 -22.59 47.78 19.87
N GLY A 669 -23.39 48.73 20.36
CA GLY A 669 -23.45 49.07 21.79
C GLY A 669 -24.04 47.97 22.66
N ASP A 670 -24.80 47.05 22.06
CA ASP A 670 -25.59 46.04 22.76
C ASP A 670 -25.17 44.60 22.43
N ASN A 671 -24.17 44.43 21.54
CA ASN A 671 -23.78 43.16 20.92
C ASN A 671 -24.99 42.37 20.39
N LEU A 672 -25.91 43.10 19.73
CA LEU A 672 -27.21 42.60 19.31
C LEU A 672 -27.28 42.54 17.79
N PHE A 673 -27.65 41.38 17.25
CA PHE A 673 -27.99 41.18 15.85
C PHE A 673 -29.50 41.22 15.71
N SER A 674 -29.99 41.77 14.61
CA SER A 674 -31.36 41.54 14.17
C SER A 674 -31.38 41.01 12.76
N TYR A 675 -32.14 39.96 12.53
CA TYR A 675 -32.40 39.41 11.22
C TYR A 675 -33.89 39.48 10.96
N THR A 676 -34.28 40.18 9.89
CA THR A 676 -35.68 40.28 9.47
C THR A 676 -35.87 39.49 8.20
N ILE A 677 -36.79 38.52 8.24
CA ILE A 677 -37.24 37.72 7.12
C ILE A 677 -38.61 38.22 6.69
N ARG A 678 -38.84 38.39 5.40
CA ARG A 678 -40.17 38.68 4.86
C ARG A 678 -40.72 37.46 4.14
N ASP A 679 -41.89 36.99 4.57
CA ASP A 679 -42.69 36.02 3.82
C ASP A 679 -43.52 36.79 2.78
N GLU A 680 -43.12 36.72 1.51
CA GLU A 680 -43.81 37.43 0.45
C GLU A 680 -45.21 36.87 0.16
N ASN A 681 -45.44 35.58 0.46
CA ASN A 681 -46.72 34.91 0.22
C ASN A 681 -47.74 35.21 1.33
N ALA A 682 -47.29 35.27 2.58
CA ALA A 682 -48.15 35.55 3.74
C ALA A 682 -48.25 37.06 4.06
N GLY A 683 -47.37 37.89 3.50
CA GLY A 683 -47.28 39.32 3.81
C GLY A 683 -46.84 39.59 5.25
N THR A 684 -46.12 38.65 5.86
CA THR A 684 -45.64 38.74 7.24
C THR A 684 -44.14 38.98 7.28
N GLU A 685 -43.69 39.72 8.30
CA GLU A 685 -42.27 39.95 8.58
C GLU A 685 -41.92 39.37 9.94
N ASP A 686 -40.92 38.50 9.98
CA ASP A 686 -40.41 37.90 11.20
C ASP A 686 -39.03 38.49 11.48
N THR A 687 -38.91 39.24 12.58
CA THR A 687 -37.62 39.78 13.03
C THR A 687 -37.14 39.04 14.28
N CYS A 688 -36.02 38.34 14.14
CA CYS A 688 -35.29 37.72 15.24
C CYS A 688 -34.19 38.67 15.72
N TYR A 689 -34.03 38.81 17.03
CA TYR A 689 -32.86 39.48 17.61
C TYR A 689 -32.06 38.49 18.45
N TYR A 690 -30.75 38.48 18.22
CA TYR A 690 -29.81 37.59 18.86
C TYR A 690 -28.76 38.41 19.60
N ARG A 691 -28.62 38.20 20.91
CA ARG A 691 -27.64 38.93 21.72
C ARG A 691 -26.47 38.00 22.04
N ILE A 692 -25.26 38.50 21.84
CA ILE A 692 -24.04 37.80 22.21
C ILE A 692 -23.43 38.49 23.43
N TYR A 693 -23.13 37.74 24.49
CA TYR A 693 -22.44 38.29 25.66
C TYR A 693 -21.42 37.31 26.23
N VAL A 694 -20.41 37.85 26.90
CA VAL A 694 -19.34 37.08 27.56
C VAL A 694 -19.64 37.01 29.05
N GLU A 695 -19.63 35.80 29.62
CA GLU A 695 -19.66 35.60 31.06
C GLU A 695 -18.52 34.64 31.48
N GLY A 696 -17.52 35.21 32.16
CA GLY A 696 -16.30 34.46 32.53
C GLY A 696 -15.46 34.10 31.31
N ARG A 697 -15.19 32.80 31.13
CA ARG A 697 -14.47 32.27 29.95
C ARG A 697 -15.41 31.74 28.87
N TYR A 698 -16.70 31.99 28.96
CA TYR A 698 -17.67 31.43 28.03
C TYR A 698 -18.43 32.56 27.34
N LEU A 699 -18.65 32.39 26.05
CA LEU A 699 -19.47 33.27 25.22
C LEU A 699 -20.85 32.62 25.10
N TYR A 700 -21.89 33.37 25.41
CA TYR A 700 -23.27 32.92 25.35
C TYR A 700 -24.00 33.66 24.24
N GLY A 701 -24.78 32.92 23.47
CA GLY A 701 -25.77 33.46 22.55
C GLY A 701 -27.16 33.30 23.13
N GLU A 702 -27.89 34.40 23.25
CA GLU A 702 -29.28 34.39 23.71
C GLU A 702 -30.19 34.85 22.57
N LEU A 703 -31.10 33.95 22.13
CA LEU A 703 -32.23 34.34 21.29
C LEU A 703 -33.14 35.21 22.14
N TRP A 704 -33.13 36.51 21.84
CA TRP A 704 -33.59 37.50 22.78
C TRP A 704 -34.98 38.03 22.44
N LYS A 705 -35.32 38.10 21.15
CA LYS A 705 -36.61 38.62 20.68
C LYS A 705 -37.05 37.96 19.38
N TYR A 706 -38.30 37.50 19.34
CA TYR A 706 -38.99 37.15 18.10
C TYR A 706 -40.18 38.09 17.95
N GLY A 707 -40.19 38.89 16.88
CA GLY A 707 -41.30 39.76 16.53
C GLY A 707 -41.90 39.29 15.22
N LYS A 708 -43.15 38.81 15.26
CA LYS A 708 -43.92 38.48 14.06
C LYS A 708 -44.90 39.60 13.76
N LYS A 709 -44.78 40.19 12.57
CA LYS A 709 -45.74 41.16 12.06
C LYS A 709 -46.84 40.41 11.32
N GLY A 710 -48.04 40.42 11.88
CA GLY A 710 -49.23 39.88 11.21
C GLY A 710 -49.56 40.65 9.93
N SER A 711 -50.34 40.03 9.05
CA SER A 711 -50.80 40.65 7.80
C SER A 711 -51.72 41.87 8.02
N ASP A 712 -52.16 42.10 9.26
CA ASP A 712 -52.90 43.26 9.73
C ASP A 712 -52.01 44.43 10.20
N GLY A 713 -50.69 44.26 10.17
CA GLY A 713 -49.70 45.25 10.59
C GLY A 713 -49.47 45.31 12.11
N VAL A 714 -50.08 44.40 12.88
CA VAL A 714 -49.88 44.30 14.32
C VAL A 714 -48.69 43.38 14.60
N TYR A 715 -47.77 43.84 15.45
CA TYR A 715 -46.64 43.03 15.89
C TYR A 715 -47.02 42.23 17.14
N SER A 716 -46.84 40.92 17.09
CA SER A 716 -46.78 40.06 18.28
C SER A 716 -45.32 39.86 18.65
N TYR A 717 -44.95 40.23 19.87
CA TYR A 717 -43.59 40.06 20.39
C TYR A 717 -43.55 38.95 21.42
N THR A 718 -42.55 38.08 21.28
CA THR A 718 -42.18 37.09 22.28
C THR A 718 -40.75 37.36 22.72
N TYR A 719 -40.51 37.45 24.03
CA TYR A 719 -39.17 37.56 24.60
C TYR A 719 -38.96 36.48 25.67
N LYS A 720 -37.70 36.04 25.80
CA LYS A 720 -37.28 35.06 26.80
C LYS A 720 -36.86 35.81 28.07
N ARG A 721 -37.43 35.46 29.22
CA ARG A 721 -37.02 36.00 30.53
C ARG A 721 -36.15 34.96 31.23
N ASP A 722 -34.83 35.13 31.20
CA ASP A 722 -33.93 34.26 31.96
C ASP A 722 -33.91 34.68 33.44
N SER A 723 -34.23 33.74 34.33
CA SER A 723 -33.87 33.84 35.73
C SER A 723 -33.00 32.64 36.08
N ALA A 724 -31.71 32.76 35.76
CA ALA A 724 -30.60 31.95 36.24
C ALA A 724 -30.85 30.43 36.26
N PHE A 725 -30.51 29.78 35.15
CA PHE A 725 -29.92 28.43 35.06
C PHE A 725 -30.15 27.46 36.23
N THR A 726 -31.40 27.11 36.53
CA THR A 726 -31.78 25.82 37.13
C THR A 726 -33.24 25.47 36.80
N GLY A 727 -33.44 24.66 35.76
CA GLY A 727 -34.54 23.68 35.72
C GLY A 727 -36.00 24.15 35.53
N PHE A 728 -36.29 25.27 34.87
CA PHE A 728 -37.68 25.62 34.49
C PHE A 728 -37.84 25.84 32.98
N GLU A 729 -38.98 25.40 32.44
CA GLU A 729 -39.41 25.71 31.06
C GLU A 729 -39.64 27.23 30.90
N PRO A 730 -39.28 27.81 29.75
CA PRO A 730 -39.38 29.25 29.53
C PRO A 730 -40.84 29.74 29.56
N GLU A 731 -41.07 30.90 30.19
CA GLU A 731 -42.37 31.59 30.15
C GLU A 731 -42.44 32.49 28.91
N ILE A 732 -43.36 32.16 28.00
CA ILE A 732 -43.69 32.96 26.81
C ILE A 732 -44.70 34.02 27.24
N VAL A 733 -44.35 35.30 27.11
CA VAL A 733 -45.25 36.42 27.42
C VAL A 733 -45.48 37.25 26.17
N ASP A 734 -46.74 37.32 25.73
CA ASP A 734 -47.17 38.25 24.70
C ASP A 734 -47.24 39.68 25.26
N CYS A 735 -46.60 40.64 24.60
CA CYS A 735 -46.68 42.04 24.99
C CYS A 735 -46.86 42.98 23.79
N SER A 736 -47.36 44.19 24.05
CA SER A 736 -47.46 45.24 23.05
C SER A 736 -46.09 45.91 22.79
N GLN A 737 -45.92 46.54 21.62
CA GLN A 737 -44.70 47.30 21.30
C GLN A 737 -44.39 48.37 22.36
N GLU A 738 -45.42 49.07 22.84
CA GLU A 738 -45.28 50.15 23.83
C GLU A 738 -44.88 49.61 25.21
N ASP A 739 -45.44 48.48 25.64
CA ASP A 739 -45.04 47.81 26.88
C ASP A 739 -43.59 47.34 26.79
N PHE A 740 -43.17 46.81 25.64
CA PHE A 740 -41.80 46.37 25.39
C PHE A 740 -40.79 47.54 25.43
N GLU A 741 -41.04 48.63 24.69
CA GLU A 741 -40.16 49.80 24.64
C GLU A 741 -39.94 50.44 26.03
N LYS A 742 -40.99 50.42 26.86
CA LYS A 742 -40.94 50.92 28.24
C LYS A 742 -40.03 50.07 29.15
N TYR A 743 -40.06 48.75 29.01
CA TYR A 743 -39.13 47.85 29.74
C TYR A 743 -37.67 48.03 29.30
N PHE A 744 -37.44 48.46 28.05
CA PHE A 744 -36.11 48.56 27.45
C PHE A 744 -35.37 49.85 27.78
N SER A 745 -36.09 50.98 27.89
CA SER A 745 -35.51 52.31 28.15
C SER A 745 -34.67 52.42 29.44
N TRP A 746 -34.72 51.41 30.32
CA TRP A 746 -33.91 51.32 31.54
C TRP A 746 -32.48 50.83 31.30
N TYR A 747 -32.16 50.23 30.15
CA TYR A 747 -30.85 49.58 29.91
C TYR A 747 -29.88 50.37 29.03
N THR A 748 -30.32 51.43 28.35
CA THR A 748 -29.45 52.22 27.46
C THR A 748 -29.18 53.62 28.02
N ASP A 749 -28.16 53.76 28.88
CA ASP A 749 -27.66 55.08 29.28
C ASP A 749 -26.56 55.55 28.30
N GLY A 750 -26.99 56.38 27.35
CA GLY A 750 -26.24 57.42 26.64
C GLY A 750 -24.81 57.17 26.14
N LYS A 751 -24.67 56.88 24.83
CA LYS A 751 -23.98 57.72 23.82
C LYS A 751 -23.95 56.99 22.47
N LYS A 752 -24.44 57.66 21.42
CA LYS A 752 -24.35 57.20 20.03
C LYS A 752 -23.35 58.08 19.29
N GLU A 753 -22.22 57.51 18.87
CA GLU A 753 -21.45 58.05 17.75
C GLU A 753 -21.43 56.99 16.65
N LEU A 754 -21.73 57.43 15.43
CA LEU A 754 -22.03 56.62 14.26
C LEU A 754 -20.87 56.81 13.26
N CYS A 755 -20.15 55.74 12.94
CA CYS A 755 -19.34 55.66 11.73
C CYS A 755 -19.85 54.47 10.91
N ILE A 756 -20.51 54.76 9.79
CA ILE A 756 -20.89 53.76 8.79
C ILE A 756 -19.85 53.86 7.66
N LEU A 757 -19.09 52.78 7.43
CA LEU A 757 -18.41 52.55 6.16
C LEU A 757 -19.33 51.68 5.31
N GLN A 758 -19.85 52.25 4.23
CA GLN A 758 -20.65 51.54 3.23
C GLN A 758 -19.73 51.36 2.02
N GLY A 759 -19.30 50.12 1.77
CA GLY A 759 -18.51 49.76 0.59
C GLY A 759 -19.38 49.02 -0.41
N ASP A 760 -19.67 49.66 -1.55
CA ASP A 760 -20.18 48.97 -2.74
C ASP A 760 -19.03 48.26 -3.46
N SER A 761 -19.34 47.08 -3.98
CA SER A 761 -18.42 46.19 -4.67
C SER A 761 -17.98 46.75 -6.03
N THR A 762 -16.84 47.43 -6.07
CA THR A 762 -15.89 47.38 -7.20
C THR A 762 -14.51 47.69 -6.66
N ALA A 763 -13.55 46.80 -6.91
CA ALA A 763 -12.15 46.98 -6.55
C ALA A 763 -11.58 48.25 -7.21
N GLU A 764 -11.27 49.28 -6.41
CA GLU A 764 -10.13 50.19 -6.57
C GLU A 764 -10.06 51.16 -5.36
N GLU A 765 -8.93 51.11 -4.64
CA GLU A 765 -8.43 52.03 -3.59
C GLU A 765 -9.43 52.60 -2.54
N ILE A 766 -9.38 52.04 -1.33
CA ILE A 766 -9.82 52.74 -0.11
C ILE A 766 -8.58 53.32 0.60
N SER A 767 -8.34 54.63 0.43
CA SER A 767 -7.39 55.37 1.25
C SER A 767 -8.09 55.98 2.47
N ILE A 768 -7.61 55.70 3.68
CA ILE A 768 -8.13 56.31 4.92
C ILE A 768 -7.07 57.27 5.47
N LYS A 769 -7.39 58.57 5.49
CA LYS A 769 -6.65 59.56 6.28
C LYS A 769 -7.24 59.62 7.68
N LEU A 770 -6.45 59.23 8.67
CA LEU A 770 -6.73 59.48 10.09
C LEU A 770 -6.51 60.98 10.40
N GLN A 771 -7.51 61.64 10.99
CA GLN A 771 -7.29 62.85 11.79
C GLN A 771 -7.56 62.50 13.26
N HIS A 772 -6.62 62.98 14.10
CA HIS A 772 -6.40 62.70 15.52
C HIS A 772 -7.62 62.74 16.44
#